data_AF-A0AAD8BG01-F1
#
_entry.id   AF-A0AAD8BG01-F1
#
_cell.length_a   1.000
_cell.length_b   1.000
_cell.length_c   1.000
_cell.angle_alpha   90.00
_cell.angle_beta   90.00
_cell.angle_gamma   90.00
#
_symmetry.space_group_name_H-M   'P 1'
#
loop_
_entity.id
_entity.type
_entity.pdbx_description
1 polymer ?
#
loop_
_entity_poly.entity_id
_entity_poly.type
_entity_poly.pdbx_seq_one_letter_code
_entity_poly.pdbx_strand_id
1 'polypeptide(L)'
;MDPLKRETLLQMIQSLWGKHVESLFDLRDGDFYFHVLRLLHHSPKDRDLETSEERLTFTQKFLQEIYGKDKIKKILNFKILLQNLNSLENNAVVELELSKIALVLYGIGVLDKNCKLFVETALKLPESLHPVIMSLINSVVQPGSMELSLTDNIEAVLLMPSDQDIELNPAALFTWLGTQTSVSLSAFAAQPLTCSPVMSANVVSPEPGQKPPAQLFTSSTPRDSRRFSFAPSTIKKDRHSKAIKMAALNSSLSEITSPLKDLNLQAVSPQSPLLQFVQSPQVIQKATLNQKDMEIRQLKQRLSDESYLKDELQDQLRDQHAQNATKDSEIVKLQERIKSLLALQDKEDELQELKIQFNELTSEYKRLETKLVDYEQCKESLYFLETLTDEQRRELSTLSNEVKLLEVERKKNATNLETIRQLENRAHQLQSQLMDTEIAKQAWSSEKISMQVNNQMLKDQNEQLRQEFDNLQSGRDDTEPGESMGICLELQLRDLRCELEAMTSQHDGLQLQLKDVESKIQKKNQEIDILQERIKSLLTLQDEVDELRQLKIQFDELTREHKRLETKLVDYDQCKESLHSLEKLTDEQRQELRTLSTEVKLLEGEREKNVTNLETINQLENRLQLQLDDTEIAKQSWNSEKISMQAHYEVLKDQNEKLQSEQAGNYLKLSLIFKH
;
A
#
# COMPACT_ATOMS: atom_id res chain seq x y z
N MET A 1 -4.14 46.04 -9.14
CA MET A 1 -4.11 44.85 -8.27
C MET A 1 -3.46 45.27 -6.96
N ASP A 2 -3.98 44.80 -5.82
CA ASP A 2 -3.36 45.03 -4.52
C ASP A 2 -1.93 44.41 -4.47
N PRO A 3 -0.90 45.15 -4.02
CA PRO A 3 0.48 44.65 -4.04
C PRO A 3 0.70 43.39 -3.22
N LEU A 4 0.02 43.24 -2.08
CA LEU A 4 0.15 42.07 -1.22
C LEU A 4 -0.46 40.83 -1.88
N LYS A 5 -1.63 40.97 -2.52
CA LYS A 5 -2.27 39.88 -3.29
C LYS A 5 -1.45 39.49 -4.51
N ARG A 6 -0.84 40.47 -5.19
CA ARG A 6 0.09 40.23 -6.30
C ARG A 6 1.27 39.39 -5.84
N GLU A 7 1.93 39.81 -4.77
CA GLU A 7 3.09 39.09 -4.20
C GLU A 7 2.71 37.69 -3.74
N THR A 8 1.58 37.56 -3.04
CA THR A 8 1.07 36.26 -2.57
C THR A 8 0.82 35.32 -3.75
N LEU A 9 0.18 35.79 -4.82
CA LEU A 9 -0.11 34.98 -6.00
C LEU A 9 1.19 34.56 -6.72
N LEU A 10 2.17 35.46 -6.82
CA LEU A 10 3.49 35.13 -7.39
C LEU A 10 4.17 34.01 -6.59
N GLN A 11 4.17 34.08 -5.26
CA GLN A 11 4.75 33.05 -4.42
C GLN A 11 3.99 31.71 -4.53
N MET A 12 2.66 31.73 -4.62
CA MET A 12 1.86 30.53 -4.87
C MET A 12 2.22 29.87 -6.20
N ILE A 13 2.38 30.67 -7.26
CA ILE A 13 2.75 30.21 -8.59
C ILE A 13 4.16 29.63 -8.59
N GLN A 14 5.14 30.33 -8.01
CA GLN A 14 6.52 29.85 -7.93
C GLN A 14 6.62 28.53 -7.16
N SER A 15 5.92 28.43 -6.02
CA SER A 15 5.89 27.23 -5.19
C SER A 15 5.27 26.04 -5.95
N LEU A 16 4.20 26.27 -6.73
CA LEU A 16 3.52 25.23 -7.49
C LEU A 16 4.31 24.81 -8.74
N TRP A 17 4.89 25.78 -9.46
CA TRP A 17 5.54 25.55 -10.74
C TRP A 17 7.00 25.12 -10.61
N GLY A 18 7.65 25.48 -9.51
CA GLY A 18 9.09 25.24 -9.29
C GLY A 18 10.01 26.07 -10.20
N LYS A 19 9.47 27.05 -10.93
CA LYS A 19 10.22 28.02 -11.73
C LYS A 19 10.19 29.40 -11.09
N HIS A 20 11.26 30.16 -11.27
CA HIS A 20 11.32 31.55 -10.84
C HIS A 20 10.43 32.43 -11.75
N VAL A 21 9.59 33.26 -11.13
CA VAL A 21 8.63 34.14 -11.82
C VAL A 21 8.78 35.54 -11.21
N GLU A 22 9.35 36.48 -11.94
CA GLU A 22 9.58 37.84 -11.44
C GLU A 22 8.31 38.69 -11.53
N SER A 23 7.44 38.35 -12.49
CA SER A 23 6.25 39.12 -12.78
C SER A 23 5.11 38.22 -13.27
N LEU A 24 3.88 38.63 -13.00
CA LEU A 24 2.70 37.93 -13.53
C LEU A 24 2.64 37.99 -15.06
N PHE A 25 3.38 38.91 -15.69
CA PHE A 25 3.54 38.94 -17.14
C PHE A 25 4.36 37.76 -17.70
N ASP A 26 5.14 37.07 -16.87
CA ASP A 26 5.86 35.88 -17.30
C ASP A 26 4.90 34.71 -17.59
N LEU A 27 3.63 34.82 -17.17
CA LEU A 27 2.56 33.85 -17.43
C LEU A 27 1.91 34.03 -18.82
N ARG A 28 2.32 35.04 -19.60
CA ARG A 28 1.73 35.35 -20.92
C ARG A 28 1.95 34.24 -21.95
N ASP A 29 3.02 33.46 -21.80
CA ASP A 29 3.34 32.34 -22.68
C ASP A 29 2.39 31.13 -22.49
N GLY A 30 1.59 31.13 -21.42
CA GLY A 30 0.68 30.06 -21.07
C GLY A 30 1.35 28.78 -20.57
N ASP A 31 2.67 28.77 -20.36
CA ASP A 31 3.41 27.58 -19.90
C ASP A 31 2.97 27.16 -18.51
N PHE A 32 2.78 28.12 -17.60
CA PHE A 32 2.29 27.87 -16.25
C PHE A 32 0.90 27.21 -16.28
N TYR A 33 -0.03 27.76 -17.07
CA TYR A 33 -1.39 27.22 -17.15
C TYR A 33 -1.39 25.80 -17.68
N PHE A 34 -0.59 25.54 -18.72
CA PHE A 34 -0.45 24.20 -19.28
C PHE A 34 0.20 23.22 -18.29
N HIS A 35 1.17 23.68 -17.49
CA HIS A 35 1.74 22.88 -16.41
C HIS A 35 0.68 22.51 -15.36
N VAL A 36 -0.15 23.45 -14.93
CA VAL A 36 -1.26 23.17 -14.01
C VAL A 36 -2.24 22.16 -14.63
N LEU A 37 -2.58 22.29 -15.91
CA LEU A 37 -3.47 21.32 -16.59
C LEU A 37 -2.87 19.89 -16.66
N ARG A 38 -1.54 19.76 -16.75
CA ARG A 38 -0.86 18.46 -16.61
C ARG A 38 -0.99 17.89 -15.22
N LEU A 39 -0.85 18.73 -14.19
CA LEU A 39 -1.08 18.33 -12.80
C LEU A 39 -2.54 17.89 -12.56
N LEU A 40 -3.49 18.48 -13.28
CA LEU A 40 -4.91 18.07 -13.23
C LEU A 40 -5.24 16.87 -14.14
N HIS A 41 -4.25 16.22 -14.75
CA HIS A 41 -4.42 15.13 -15.72
C HIS A 41 -5.31 15.45 -16.95
N HIS A 42 -5.48 16.74 -17.27
CA HIS A 42 -6.28 17.21 -18.39
C HIS A 42 -5.45 17.65 -19.59
N SER A 43 -4.16 17.31 -19.63
CA SER A 43 -3.31 17.58 -20.78
C SER A 43 -3.63 16.66 -21.97
N PRO A 44 -3.51 17.15 -23.22
CA PRO A 44 -3.64 16.30 -24.40
C PRO A 44 -2.56 15.20 -24.35
N LYS A 45 -2.98 13.94 -24.44
CA LYS A 45 -2.11 12.77 -24.19
C LYS A 45 -0.94 12.62 -25.18
N ASP A 46 -0.98 13.33 -26.33
CA ASP A 46 -0.09 13.03 -27.46
C ASP A 46 0.58 14.25 -28.12
N ARG A 47 0.46 15.48 -27.57
CA ARG A 47 1.13 16.66 -28.17
C ARG A 47 1.60 17.68 -27.14
N ASP A 48 2.86 18.05 -27.23
CA ASP A 48 3.36 19.32 -26.69
C ASP A 48 2.78 20.45 -27.54
N LEU A 49 2.14 21.44 -26.90
CA LEU A 49 1.66 22.65 -27.57
C LEU A 49 2.84 23.61 -27.70
N GLU A 50 3.32 23.84 -28.92
CA GLU A 50 4.56 24.57 -29.18
C GLU A 50 4.37 26.08 -29.03
N THR A 51 3.19 26.61 -29.37
CA THR A 51 2.94 28.07 -29.35
C THR A 51 2.19 28.53 -28.10
N SER A 52 2.45 29.77 -27.69
CA SER A 52 1.74 30.42 -26.57
C SER A 52 0.25 30.61 -26.84
N GLU A 53 -0.12 30.90 -28.10
CA GLU A 53 -1.50 31.00 -28.54
C GLU A 53 -2.25 29.67 -28.40
N GLU A 54 -1.62 28.55 -28.76
CA GLU A 54 -2.21 27.22 -28.59
C GLU A 54 -2.42 26.87 -27.12
N ARG A 55 -1.43 27.16 -26.25
CA ARG A 55 -1.52 26.92 -24.80
C ARG A 55 -2.65 27.72 -24.15
N LEU A 56 -2.78 29.00 -24.49
CA LEU A 56 -3.87 29.84 -23.99
C LEU A 56 -5.24 29.40 -24.55
N THR A 57 -5.32 29.04 -25.83
CA THR A 57 -6.55 28.55 -26.45
C THR A 57 -7.00 27.22 -25.84
N PHE A 58 -6.06 26.33 -25.53
CA PHE A 58 -6.35 25.08 -24.84
C PHE A 58 -6.87 25.32 -23.42
N THR A 59 -6.18 26.18 -22.67
CA THR A 59 -6.61 26.60 -21.32
C THR A 59 -8.01 27.21 -21.35
N GLN A 60 -8.31 28.04 -22.35
CA GLN A 60 -9.64 28.61 -22.55
C GLN A 60 -10.70 27.54 -22.80
N LYS A 61 -10.43 26.56 -23.67
CA LYS A 61 -11.36 25.46 -23.95
C LYS A 61 -11.64 24.62 -22.70
N PHE A 62 -10.61 24.25 -21.96
CA PHE A 62 -10.74 23.52 -20.71
C PHE A 62 -11.64 24.25 -19.70
N LEU A 63 -11.40 25.54 -19.47
CA LEU A 63 -12.24 26.31 -18.56
C LEU A 63 -13.69 26.46 -19.06
N GLN A 64 -13.90 26.52 -20.38
CA GLN A 64 -15.25 26.54 -20.98
C GLN A 64 -15.98 25.21 -20.80
N GLU A 65 -15.28 24.08 -20.78
CA GLU A 65 -15.87 22.76 -20.51
C GLU A 65 -16.34 22.65 -19.06
N ILE A 66 -15.59 23.20 -18.11
CA ILE A 66 -15.94 23.14 -16.67
C ILE A 66 -17.09 24.11 -16.34
N TYR A 67 -16.98 25.38 -16.76
CA TYR A 67 -17.90 26.44 -16.30
C TYR A 67 -18.95 26.86 -17.31
N GLY A 68 -18.87 26.36 -18.55
CA GLY A 68 -19.70 26.79 -19.65
C GLY A 68 -19.17 28.05 -20.36
N LYS A 69 -19.40 28.11 -21.67
CA LYS A 69 -18.88 29.15 -22.58
C LYS A 69 -19.29 30.57 -22.20
N ASP A 70 -20.51 30.75 -21.70
CA ASP A 70 -21.07 32.07 -21.43
C ASP A 70 -20.56 32.68 -20.12
N LYS A 71 -20.34 31.85 -19.09
CA LYS A 71 -19.78 32.30 -17.80
C LYS A 71 -18.31 32.71 -17.92
N ILE A 72 -17.50 31.90 -18.62
CA ILE A 72 -16.07 32.19 -18.82
C ILE A 72 -15.86 33.48 -19.59
N LYS A 73 -16.62 33.73 -20.66
CA LYS A 73 -16.49 34.97 -21.44
C LYS A 73 -16.82 36.23 -20.66
N LYS A 74 -17.67 36.13 -19.62
CA LYS A 74 -18.06 37.25 -18.77
C LYS A 74 -16.96 37.60 -17.77
N ILE A 75 -16.26 36.59 -17.25
CA ILE A 75 -15.32 36.73 -16.12
C ILE A 75 -13.86 36.81 -16.59
N LEU A 76 -13.49 36.09 -17.65
CA LEU A 76 -12.13 36.02 -18.20
C LEU A 76 -12.08 36.48 -19.65
N ASN A 77 -11.24 37.48 -19.93
CA ASN A 77 -11.10 38.09 -21.24
C ASN A 77 -9.85 37.60 -21.98
N PHE A 78 -9.89 36.34 -22.43
CA PHE A 78 -8.82 35.74 -23.25
C PHE A 78 -8.51 36.51 -24.54
N LYS A 79 -9.47 37.30 -25.07
CA LYS A 79 -9.22 38.12 -26.28
C LYS A 79 -8.17 39.20 -26.02
N ILE A 80 -8.21 39.82 -24.85
CA ILE A 80 -7.21 40.84 -24.46
C ILE A 80 -5.83 40.20 -24.34
N LEU A 81 -5.73 38.97 -23.82
CA LEU A 81 -4.46 38.25 -23.71
C LEU A 81 -3.89 37.88 -25.08
N LEU A 82 -4.71 37.29 -25.96
CA LEU A 82 -4.29 36.90 -27.31
C LEU A 82 -3.86 38.10 -28.16
N GLN A 83 -4.54 39.25 -28.03
CA GLN A 83 -4.18 40.47 -28.76
C GLN A 83 -2.87 41.11 -28.26
N ASN A 84 -2.52 40.89 -27.00
CA ASN A 84 -1.34 41.49 -26.36
C ASN A 84 -0.16 40.52 -26.19
N LEU A 85 -0.21 39.33 -26.79
CA LEU A 85 0.88 38.33 -26.74
C LEU A 85 2.24 38.91 -27.18
N ASN A 86 2.24 39.81 -28.17
CA ASN A 86 3.45 40.40 -28.74
C ASN A 86 3.74 41.83 -28.25
N SER A 87 2.90 42.40 -27.39
CA SER A 87 3.09 43.76 -26.88
C SER A 87 3.95 43.74 -25.61
N LEU A 88 5.06 44.47 -25.62
CA LEU A 88 5.89 44.69 -24.43
C LEU A 88 5.27 45.66 -23.41
N GLU A 89 4.10 46.24 -23.71
CA GLU A 89 3.46 47.15 -22.78
C GLU A 89 2.87 46.39 -21.58
N ASN A 90 3.35 46.76 -20.39
CA ASN A 90 2.85 46.27 -19.12
C ASN A 90 1.53 46.96 -18.78
N ASN A 91 0.44 46.40 -19.29
CA ASN A 91 -0.91 46.89 -19.02
C ASN A 91 -1.47 46.23 -17.75
N ALA A 92 -1.95 47.04 -16.81
CA ALA A 92 -2.58 46.56 -15.58
C ALA A 92 -3.81 45.66 -15.84
N VAL A 93 -4.51 45.85 -16.96
CA VAL A 93 -5.63 45.00 -17.37
C VAL A 93 -5.15 43.59 -17.76
N VAL A 94 -4.02 43.49 -18.46
CA VAL A 94 -3.42 42.20 -18.84
C VAL A 94 -2.94 41.45 -17.60
N GLU A 95 -2.30 42.16 -16.68
CA GLU A 95 -1.83 41.59 -15.40
C GLU A 95 -3.00 41.01 -14.58
N LEU A 96 -4.11 41.75 -14.51
CA LEU A 96 -5.31 41.32 -13.81
C LEU A 96 -5.91 40.06 -14.44
N GLU A 97 -6.01 39.99 -15.77
CA GLU A 97 -6.56 38.81 -16.47
C GLU A 97 -5.68 37.58 -16.30
N LEU A 98 -4.34 37.72 -16.35
CA LEU A 98 -3.40 36.62 -16.06
C LEU A 98 -3.58 36.11 -14.61
N SER A 99 -3.75 37.04 -13.66
CA SER A 99 -3.99 36.70 -12.26
C SER A 99 -5.27 35.91 -12.06
N LYS A 100 -6.36 36.33 -12.71
CA LYS A 100 -7.66 35.64 -12.64
C LYS A 100 -7.55 34.22 -13.17
N ILE A 101 -6.89 34.01 -14.32
CA ILE A 101 -6.71 32.66 -14.90
C ILE A 101 -5.89 31.76 -13.95
N ALA A 102 -4.78 32.27 -13.43
CA ALA A 102 -3.95 31.53 -12.49
C ALA A 102 -4.74 31.11 -11.24
N LEU A 103 -5.52 32.04 -10.68
CA LEU A 103 -6.31 31.80 -9.49
C LEU A 103 -7.45 30.81 -9.73
N VAL A 104 -8.13 30.90 -10.88
CA VAL A 104 -9.19 29.95 -11.25
C VAL A 104 -8.63 28.53 -11.41
N LEU A 105 -7.50 28.37 -12.09
CA LEU A 105 -6.86 27.06 -12.23
C LEU A 105 -6.38 26.50 -10.89
N TYR A 106 -5.86 27.37 -10.02
CA TYR A 106 -5.47 26.98 -8.67
C TYR A 106 -6.68 26.50 -7.85
N GLY A 107 -7.81 27.22 -7.92
CA GLY A 107 -9.07 26.84 -7.26
C GLY A 107 -9.60 25.49 -7.75
N ILE A 108 -9.50 25.21 -9.06
CA ILE A 108 -9.82 23.89 -9.62
C ILE A 108 -8.90 22.82 -9.02
N GLY A 109 -7.59 23.06 -8.96
CA GLY A 109 -6.65 22.08 -8.40
C GLY A 109 -6.84 21.80 -6.92
N VAL A 110 -7.30 22.80 -6.16
CA VAL A 110 -7.68 22.63 -4.75
C VAL A 110 -8.91 21.73 -4.58
N LEU A 111 -9.81 21.66 -5.57
CA LEU A 111 -10.97 20.75 -5.57
C LEU A 111 -10.75 19.44 -6.34
N ASP A 112 -9.63 19.29 -7.03
CA ASP A 112 -9.34 18.10 -7.85
C ASP A 112 -8.77 16.95 -7.00
N LYS A 113 -8.65 15.75 -7.59
CA LYS A 113 -8.03 14.56 -6.98
C LYS A 113 -6.62 14.83 -6.45
N ASN A 114 -5.91 15.80 -7.05
CA ASN A 114 -4.57 16.22 -6.65
C ASN A 114 -4.55 17.39 -5.64
N CYS A 115 -5.66 17.63 -4.92
CA CYS A 115 -5.80 18.71 -3.93
C CYS A 115 -4.66 18.80 -2.93
N LYS A 116 -4.12 17.65 -2.48
CA LYS A 116 -2.98 17.59 -1.54
C LYS A 116 -1.78 18.38 -2.03
N LEU A 117 -1.45 18.28 -3.32
CA LEU A 117 -0.32 18.99 -3.90
C LEU A 117 -0.52 20.50 -3.82
N PHE A 118 -1.71 20.99 -4.21
CA PHE A 118 -2.02 22.42 -4.21
C PHE A 118 -2.03 22.97 -2.77
N VAL A 119 -2.65 22.25 -1.83
CA VAL A 119 -2.73 22.69 -0.45
C VAL A 119 -1.36 22.65 0.26
N GLU A 120 -0.56 21.60 0.08
CA GLU A 120 0.81 21.54 0.61
C GLU A 120 1.67 22.67 0.06
N THR A 121 1.47 23.04 -1.20
CA THR A 121 2.17 24.16 -1.85
C THR A 121 1.79 25.50 -1.23
N ALA A 122 0.51 25.72 -0.90
CA ALA A 122 0.05 26.91 -0.17
C ALA A 122 0.61 26.95 1.25
N LEU A 123 0.65 25.82 1.95
CA LEU A 123 1.13 25.74 3.34
C LEU A 123 2.64 25.95 3.49
N LYS A 124 3.43 25.74 2.43
CA LYS A 124 4.87 26.05 2.40
C LYS A 124 5.17 27.55 2.43
N LEU A 125 4.18 28.39 2.11
CA LEU A 125 4.34 29.84 2.15
C LEU A 125 4.29 30.37 3.59
N PRO A 126 4.89 31.55 3.86
CA PRO A 126 4.87 32.15 5.20
C PRO A 126 3.44 32.28 5.75
N GLU A 127 3.26 31.97 7.04
CA GLU A 127 1.96 32.00 7.72
C GLU A 127 1.25 33.35 7.63
N SER A 128 2.01 34.44 7.54
CA SER A 128 1.47 35.80 7.34
C SER A 128 0.67 35.96 6.04
N LEU A 129 0.89 35.11 5.04
CA LEU A 129 0.18 35.15 3.76
C LEU A 129 -1.04 34.23 3.72
N HIS A 130 -1.19 33.31 4.67
CA HIS A 130 -2.30 32.34 4.68
C HIS A 130 -3.69 32.97 4.66
N PRO A 131 -3.98 34.08 5.38
CA PRO A 131 -5.27 34.75 5.28
C PRO A 131 -5.55 35.30 3.87
N VAL A 132 -4.52 35.81 3.21
CA VAL A 132 -4.60 36.34 1.83
C VAL A 132 -4.84 35.20 0.85
N ILE A 133 -4.11 34.09 0.98
CA ILE A 133 -4.31 32.87 0.19
C ILE A 133 -5.75 32.37 0.32
N MET A 134 -6.29 32.34 1.54
CA MET A 134 -7.66 31.91 1.77
C MET A 134 -8.69 32.86 1.16
N SER A 135 -8.48 34.17 1.27
CA SER A 135 -9.31 35.16 0.59
C SER A 135 -9.32 34.95 -0.93
N LEU A 136 -8.15 34.67 -1.52
CA LEU A 136 -8.00 34.39 -2.94
C LEU A 136 -8.72 33.08 -3.35
N ILE A 137 -8.53 31.97 -2.63
CA ILE A 137 -9.18 30.69 -2.93
C ILE A 137 -10.71 30.80 -2.78
N ASN A 138 -11.19 31.43 -1.72
CA ASN A 138 -12.62 31.62 -1.46
C ASN A 138 -13.32 32.51 -2.50
N SER A 139 -12.56 33.23 -3.34
CA SER A 139 -13.13 33.98 -4.46
C SER A 139 -13.55 33.08 -5.63
N VAL A 140 -13.00 31.87 -5.72
CA VAL A 140 -13.25 30.89 -6.79
C VAL A 140 -14.00 29.66 -6.26
N VAL A 141 -13.79 29.30 -4.99
CA VAL A 141 -14.39 28.13 -4.33
C VAL A 141 -15.39 28.59 -3.28
N GLN A 142 -16.60 28.03 -3.30
CA GLN A 142 -17.62 28.38 -2.31
C GLN A 142 -17.29 27.72 -0.96
N PRO A 143 -17.27 28.46 0.17
CA PRO A 143 -17.01 27.88 1.48
C PRO A 143 -18.02 26.78 1.82
N GLY A 144 -17.53 25.58 2.17
CA GLY A 144 -18.36 24.44 2.56
C GLY A 144 -19.02 23.69 1.39
N SER A 145 -18.68 24.01 0.13
CA SER A 145 -19.17 23.29 -1.05
C SER A 145 -18.00 22.70 -1.85
N MET A 146 -18.23 21.55 -2.49
CA MET A 146 -17.35 21.00 -3.52
C MET A 146 -17.65 21.58 -4.91
N GLU A 147 -18.58 22.53 -5.01
CA GLU A 147 -18.93 23.18 -6.27
C GLU A 147 -17.99 24.34 -6.60
N LEU A 148 -17.50 24.32 -7.83
CA LEU A 148 -16.78 25.45 -8.42
C LEU A 148 -17.79 26.54 -8.79
N SER A 149 -17.79 27.63 -8.03
CA SER A 149 -18.61 28.80 -8.34
C SER A 149 -17.70 29.91 -8.88
N LEU A 150 -17.67 30.09 -10.20
CA LEU A 150 -17.01 31.24 -10.79
C LEU A 150 -17.83 32.49 -10.43
N THR A 151 -17.42 33.20 -9.38
CA THR A 151 -18.12 34.40 -8.93
C THR A 151 -17.59 35.63 -9.66
N ASP A 152 -18.45 36.62 -9.88
CA ASP A 152 -18.04 37.94 -10.38
C ASP A 152 -17.13 38.68 -9.35
N ASN A 153 -16.93 38.12 -8.14
CA ASN A 153 -16.17 38.70 -7.05
C ASN A 153 -14.64 38.52 -7.17
N ILE A 154 -14.14 37.68 -8.09
CA ILE A 154 -12.68 37.45 -8.24
C ILE A 154 -11.95 38.77 -8.49
N GLU A 155 -12.50 39.63 -9.35
CA GLU A 155 -11.93 40.94 -9.64
C GLU A 155 -11.96 41.87 -8.42
N ALA A 156 -13.08 41.89 -7.70
CA ALA A 156 -13.23 42.68 -6.48
C ALA A 156 -12.21 42.26 -5.43
N VAL A 157 -12.01 40.95 -5.23
CA VAL A 157 -11.02 40.43 -4.28
C VAL A 157 -9.60 40.82 -4.69
N LEU A 158 -9.23 40.74 -5.97
CA LEU A 158 -7.89 41.12 -6.44
C LEU A 158 -7.60 42.64 -6.36
N LEU A 159 -8.64 43.48 -6.32
CA LEU A 159 -8.53 44.94 -6.29
C LEU A 159 -8.76 45.56 -4.90
N MET A 160 -9.45 44.87 -3.98
CA MET A 160 -9.68 45.37 -2.62
C MET A 160 -8.35 45.41 -1.83
N PRO A 161 -8.04 46.51 -1.12
CA PRO A 161 -6.84 46.61 -0.29
C PRO A 161 -6.91 45.62 0.88
N SER A 162 -5.77 45.04 1.24
CA SER A 162 -5.67 44.00 2.27
C SER A 162 -5.77 44.52 3.72
N ASP A 163 -5.89 45.84 3.91
CA ASP A 163 -5.94 46.52 5.23
C ASP A 163 -7.33 46.52 5.91
N GLN A 164 -8.34 45.90 5.31
CA GLN A 164 -9.61 45.64 6.01
C GLN A 164 -9.44 44.33 6.78
N ASP A 165 -9.52 44.40 8.11
CA ASP A 165 -9.47 43.25 9.03
C ASP A 165 -10.52 42.20 8.67
N ILE A 166 -10.14 41.28 7.78
CA ILE A 166 -10.89 40.07 7.56
C ILE A 166 -10.45 39.13 8.68
N GLU A 167 -11.23 39.07 9.77
CA GLU A 167 -11.12 38.01 10.80
C GLU A 167 -11.45 36.65 10.15
N LEU A 168 -10.51 36.09 9.39
CA LEU A 168 -10.57 34.73 8.91
C LEU A 168 -9.77 33.86 9.87
N ASN A 169 -10.50 33.00 10.59
CA ASN A 169 -9.93 32.01 11.49
C ASN A 169 -9.00 31.05 10.72
N PRO A 170 -7.69 30.98 11.00
CA PRO A 170 -6.78 30.03 10.35
C PRO A 170 -7.17 28.55 10.61
N ALA A 171 -7.98 28.27 11.64
CA ALA A 171 -8.57 26.95 11.81
C ALA A 171 -9.53 26.55 10.67
N ALA A 172 -10.04 27.50 9.89
CA ALA A 172 -10.89 27.21 8.73
C ALA A 172 -10.13 26.45 7.63
N LEU A 173 -8.82 26.69 7.45
CA LEU A 173 -7.97 25.89 6.54
C LEU A 173 -7.94 24.42 6.98
N PHE A 174 -7.70 24.19 8.28
CA PHE A 174 -7.66 22.86 8.86
C PHE A 174 -9.02 22.17 8.89
N THR A 175 -10.10 22.93 9.07
CA THR A 175 -11.47 22.40 9.06
C THR A 175 -11.89 22.01 7.63
N TRP A 176 -11.52 22.83 6.64
CA TRP A 176 -11.74 22.57 5.21
C TRP A 176 -10.91 21.36 4.72
N LEU A 177 -9.67 21.23 5.19
CA LEU A 177 -8.81 20.05 4.98
C LEU A 177 -9.35 18.79 5.68
N GLY A 178 -9.85 18.92 6.90
CA GLY A 178 -10.39 17.80 7.69
C GLY A 178 -11.62 17.14 7.06
N THR A 179 -12.41 17.89 6.29
CA THR A 179 -13.53 17.34 5.51
C THR A 179 -13.12 16.62 4.22
N GLN A 180 -11.90 16.84 3.72
CA GLN A 180 -11.41 16.31 2.43
C GLN A 180 -10.52 15.05 2.58
N THR A 181 -9.95 14.78 3.77
CA THR A 181 -9.08 13.61 3.99
C THR A 181 -9.58 12.72 5.11
N SER A 182 -10.25 11.62 4.76
CA SER A 182 -10.42 10.44 5.63
C SER A 182 -9.12 9.60 5.75
N VAL A 183 -7.96 10.26 5.78
CA VAL A 183 -6.66 9.62 6.00
C VAL A 183 -5.88 10.44 7.02
N SER A 184 -5.69 9.83 8.19
CA SER A 184 -4.99 10.22 9.41
C SER A 184 -3.95 11.34 9.30
N LEU A 185 -4.29 12.51 9.83
CA LEU A 185 -3.34 13.51 10.36
C LEU A 185 -3.31 13.41 11.90
N SER A 186 -2.78 12.31 12.42
CA SER A 186 -2.55 12.11 13.86
C SER A 186 -1.06 12.14 14.18
N ALA A 187 -0.39 13.24 13.86
CA ALA A 187 0.95 13.54 14.37
C ALA A 187 1.27 15.00 14.05
N PHE A 188 0.74 15.95 14.82
CA PHE A 188 1.28 17.31 15.02
C PHE A 188 0.25 18.11 15.85
N ALA A 189 0.14 17.78 17.12
CA ALA A 189 -0.48 18.67 18.11
C ALA A 189 0.42 18.67 19.34
N ALA A 190 1.21 19.74 19.46
CA ALA A 190 1.98 20.04 20.65
C ALA A 190 1.02 20.38 21.81
N GLN A 191 1.38 19.88 22.99
CA GLN A 191 0.70 20.08 24.27
C GLN A 191 0.63 21.57 24.66
N PRO A 192 -0.40 21.97 25.42
CA PRO A 192 -0.23 22.99 26.44
C PRO A 192 -0.26 22.37 27.84
N LEU A 193 0.81 22.65 28.58
CA LEU A 193 0.94 22.48 30.02
C LEU A 193 -0.12 23.31 30.75
N THR A 194 -0.88 22.70 31.67
CA THR A 194 -1.39 23.41 32.86
C THR A 194 -1.28 22.51 34.09
N CYS A 195 -0.78 23.10 35.17
CA CYS A 195 -0.52 22.48 36.46
C CYS A 195 -1.72 22.55 37.41
N SER A 196 -1.89 21.47 38.19
CA SER A 196 -2.34 21.41 39.60
C SER A 196 -3.84 21.58 39.96
N PRO A 197 -4.32 21.13 41.16
CA PRO A 197 -3.87 20.02 42.02
C PRO A 197 -5.02 19.18 42.72
N VAL A 198 -4.63 17.99 43.21
CA VAL A 198 -5.01 17.32 44.50
C VAL A 198 -6.45 16.83 44.79
N MET A 199 -6.57 15.52 45.05
CA MET A 199 -7.23 14.80 46.19
C MET A 199 -7.41 13.32 45.75
N SER A 200 -6.50 12.40 46.08
CA SER A 200 -6.49 11.53 47.29
C SER A 200 -7.57 10.41 47.32
N ALA A 201 -7.14 9.17 47.04
CA ALA A 201 -7.49 7.93 47.76
C ALA A 201 -6.74 6.74 47.09
N ASN A 202 -5.58 6.30 47.59
CA ASN A 202 -5.34 5.24 48.59
C ASN A 202 -5.60 3.80 48.13
N VAL A 203 -4.64 2.93 48.53
CA VAL A 203 -4.63 1.45 48.59
C VAL A 203 -4.14 0.72 47.32
N VAL A 204 -3.17 -0.20 47.30
CA VAL A 204 -2.13 -0.73 48.22
C VAL A 204 -1.09 -1.42 47.30
N SER A 205 0.21 -1.24 47.56
CA SER A 205 1.30 -2.10 47.03
C SER A 205 1.64 -3.19 48.06
N PRO A 206 2.40 -4.22 47.64
CA PRO A 206 3.76 -4.24 48.17
C PRO A 206 4.84 -4.53 47.12
N GLU A 207 6.04 -4.15 47.54
CA GLU A 207 7.30 -3.92 46.83
C GLU A 207 8.29 -5.10 47.12
N PRO A 208 9.63 -5.01 46.96
CA PRO A 208 10.42 -5.49 45.82
C PRO A 208 11.56 -6.49 46.18
N GLY A 209 12.37 -6.89 45.19
CA GLY A 209 13.65 -7.58 45.43
C GLY A 209 14.68 -7.49 44.27
N GLN A 210 15.65 -6.57 44.44
CA GLN A 210 17.12 -6.60 44.12
C GLN A 210 17.60 -7.20 42.77
N LYS A 211 18.16 -6.44 41.81
CA LYS A 211 19.51 -5.79 41.66
C LYS A 211 20.73 -6.72 41.39
N PRO A 212 21.75 -6.24 40.61
CA PRO A 212 22.65 -7.04 39.75
C PRO A 212 24.13 -7.01 40.21
N PRO A 213 25.08 -7.53 39.40
CA PRO A 213 26.39 -6.89 39.25
C PRO A 213 26.80 -6.75 37.76
N ALA A 214 27.25 -5.59 37.26
CA ALA A 214 28.51 -4.85 37.47
C ALA A 214 29.60 -5.21 36.45
N GLN A 215 30.17 -4.14 35.87
CA GLN A 215 31.09 -4.03 34.73
C GLN A 215 32.58 -4.14 35.13
N LEU A 216 33.46 -4.05 34.11
CA LEU A 216 34.92 -3.79 34.04
C LEU A 216 35.72 -5.04 33.64
N PHE A 217 36.52 -5.11 32.56
CA PHE A 217 37.53 -4.15 32.05
C PHE A 217 37.67 -4.13 30.52
N THR A 218 37.81 -2.91 30.02
CA THR A 218 38.66 -2.38 28.94
C THR A 218 39.88 -3.19 28.48
N SER A 219 40.09 -3.29 27.15
CA SER A 219 41.36 -2.87 26.50
C SER A 219 41.27 -2.88 24.97
N SER A 220 41.36 -1.67 24.40
CA SER A 220 42.15 -1.25 23.21
C SER A 220 42.25 -2.13 21.95
N THR A 221 41.80 -1.53 20.84
CA THR A 221 42.14 -1.69 19.42
C THR A 221 43.66 -1.46 19.13
N PRO A 222 44.24 -1.56 17.89
CA PRO A 222 43.62 -1.62 16.55
C PRO A 222 44.32 -2.51 15.48
N ARG A 223 43.75 -2.49 14.26
CA ARG A 223 44.37 -2.49 12.90
C ARG A 223 44.11 -3.66 11.93
N ASP A 224 43.40 -3.27 10.86
CA ASP A 224 43.73 -3.40 9.43
C ASP A 224 43.86 -4.77 8.75
N SER A 225 42.92 -4.97 7.82
CA SER A 225 43.10 -5.30 6.41
C SER A 225 44.09 -6.41 6.03
N ARG A 226 43.56 -7.45 5.37
CA ARG A 226 44.14 -8.13 4.19
C ARG A 226 43.04 -8.99 3.55
N ARG A 227 42.63 -8.67 2.32
CA ARG A 227 43.21 -9.12 1.05
C ARG A 227 43.12 -10.63 0.85
N PHE A 228 42.24 -10.99 -0.08
CA PHE A 228 42.30 -12.19 -0.90
C PHE A 228 43.71 -12.39 -1.47
N SER A 229 44.26 -13.58 -1.25
CA SER A 229 45.29 -14.15 -2.11
C SER A 229 45.25 -15.67 -1.98
N PHE A 230 44.99 -16.32 -3.10
CA PHE A 230 45.09 -17.75 -3.35
C PHE A 230 46.49 -18.28 -2.97
N ALA A 231 46.53 -19.44 -2.32
CA ALA A 231 47.68 -20.34 -2.33
C ALA A 231 47.21 -21.80 -2.19
N PRO A 232 47.90 -22.77 -2.83
CA PRO A 232 47.41 -24.12 -3.04
C PRO A 232 47.70 -25.04 -1.85
N SER A 233 46.79 -26.00 -1.62
CA SER A 233 46.88 -26.99 -0.55
C SER A 233 48.05 -27.95 -0.76
N THR A 234 48.93 -28.02 0.24
CA THR A 234 49.98 -29.02 0.37
C THR A 234 49.39 -30.36 0.78
N ILE A 235 49.44 -31.35 -0.10
CA ILE A 235 49.13 -32.75 0.18
C ILE A 235 50.24 -33.31 1.08
N LYS A 236 49.86 -33.70 2.31
CA LYS A 236 50.68 -34.49 3.23
C LYS A 236 50.99 -35.84 2.57
N LYS A 237 52.27 -36.14 2.42
CA LYS A 237 52.80 -37.41 1.93
C LYS A 237 53.19 -38.26 3.13
N ASP A 238 52.32 -39.18 3.52
CA ASP A 238 52.69 -40.26 4.45
C ASP A 238 53.69 -41.19 3.76
N ARG A 239 54.93 -41.18 4.24
CA ARG A 239 55.95 -42.16 3.89
C ARG A 239 55.99 -43.22 4.99
N HIS A 240 55.38 -44.37 4.75
CA HIS A 240 55.73 -45.60 5.46
C HIS A 240 57.09 -46.10 4.94
N SER A 241 58.17 -45.77 5.63
CA SER A 241 59.46 -46.45 5.50
C SER A 241 59.42 -47.78 6.26
N LYS A 242 59.19 -48.89 5.54
CA LYS A 242 59.49 -50.23 6.03
C LYS A 242 61.01 -50.41 6.09
N ALA A 243 61.50 -50.71 7.29
CA ALA A 243 62.87 -51.04 7.59
C ALA A 243 63.36 -52.26 6.79
N ILE A 244 64.36 -52.04 5.94
CA ILE A 244 65.18 -53.12 5.37
C ILE A 244 66.34 -53.33 6.35
N LYS A 245 66.32 -54.45 7.06
CA LYS A 245 67.46 -54.98 7.82
C LYS A 245 68.59 -55.33 6.83
N MET A 246 69.54 -54.44 6.65
CA MET A 246 70.86 -54.76 6.12
C MET A 246 71.75 -55.15 7.31
N ALA A 247 71.89 -56.45 7.55
CA ALA A 247 72.93 -56.95 8.44
C ALA A 247 74.29 -56.74 7.75
N ALA A 248 75.05 -55.78 8.27
CA ALA A 248 76.43 -55.53 7.90
C ALA A 248 77.28 -56.77 8.19
N LEU A 249 77.86 -57.35 7.14
CA LEU A 249 78.98 -58.29 7.27
C LEU A 249 80.23 -57.49 7.63
N ASN A 250 80.55 -57.50 8.91
CA ASN A 250 81.86 -57.15 9.45
C ASN A 250 82.91 -58.14 8.91
N SER A 251 83.67 -57.73 7.89
CA SER A 251 84.97 -58.32 7.56
C SER A 251 86.06 -57.52 8.29
N SER A 252 86.27 -57.84 9.57
CA SER A 252 87.49 -57.47 10.27
C SER A 252 88.39 -58.69 10.42
N LEU A 253 89.57 -58.56 9.84
CA LEU A 253 90.78 -59.33 10.06
C LEU A 253 90.97 -59.74 11.53
N SER A 254 91.03 -61.04 11.81
CA SER A 254 91.87 -61.60 12.86
C SER A 254 92.18 -63.07 12.57
N GLU A 255 93.45 -63.33 12.26
CA GLU A 255 94.23 -64.49 12.69
C GLU A 255 93.76 -65.89 12.24
N ILE A 256 94.18 -66.26 11.03
CA ILE A 256 94.45 -67.66 10.69
C ILE A 256 95.63 -68.11 11.55
N THR A 257 95.34 -68.87 12.59
CA THR A 257 96.29 -69.70 13.32
C THR A 257 97.01 -70.63 12.34
N SER A 258 98.30 -70.35 12.16
CA SER A 258 99.25 -71.19 11.45
C SER A 258 99.42 -72.54 12.18
N PRO A 259 99.41 -73.69 11.48
CA PRO A 259 100.00 -74.91 11.99
C PRO A 259 101.50 -74.90 11.67
N LEU A 260 102.33 -75.46 12.56
CA LEU A 260 103.79 -75.65 12.45
C LEU A 260 104.68 -74.53 13.01
N LYS A 261 104.68 -74.41 14.34
CA LYS A 261 105.86 -74.02 15.13
C LYS A 261 105.82 -74.78 16.44
N ASP A 262 106.46 -75.95 16.46
CA ASP A 262 107.05 -76.59 17.64
C ASP A 262 107.73 -77.90 17.21
N LEU A 263 108.87 -77.78 16.52
CA LEU A 263 109.90 -78.82 16.56
C LEU A 263 111.26 -78.12 16.74
N ASN A 264 111.60 -78.05 18.02
CA ASN A 264 112.88 -77.68 18.58
C ASN A 264 113.95 -78.68 18.09
N LEU A 265 114.91 -78.21 17.28
CA LEU A 265 116.12 -78.97 16.93
C LEU A 265 117.35 -78.18 17.40
N GLN A 266 117.69 -78.38 18.67
CA GLN A 266 119.04 -78.19 19.18
C GLN A 266 119.50 -79.52 19.80
N ALA A 267 120.29 -80.28 19.04
CA ALA A 267 121.54 -80.90 19.49
C ALA A 267 122.11 -81.84 18.40
N VAL A 268 123.24 -81.43 17.81
CA VAL A 268 124.49 -82.20 17.58
C VAL A 268 124.33 -83.68 17.16
N SER A 269 124.79 -84.15 16.00
CA SER A 269 126.22 -84.30 15.61
C SER A 269 126.35 -84.81 14.15
N PRO A 270 127.56 -84.82 13.55
CA PRO A 270 127.80 -84.58 12.12
C PRO A 270 127.91 -85.85 11.26
N GLN A 271 127.98 -85.60 9.94
CA GLN A 271 128.35 -86.48 8.82
C GLN A 271 127.17 -87.08 8.02
N SER A 272 126.67 -86.31 7.04
CA SER A 272 126.25 -86.92 5.77
C SER A 272 126.25 -85.93 4.59
N PRO A 273 126.77 -86.34 3.41
CA PRO A 273 127.11 -85.46 2.28
C PRO A 273 125.91 -85.14 1.37
N LEU A 274 124.78 -84.71 1.96
CA LEU A 274 123.53 -84.39 1.22
C LEU A 274 123.16 -82.89 1.27
N LEU A 275 123.85 -82.10 2.09
CA LEU A 275 123.62 -80.66 2.28
C LEU A 275 124.15 -79.79 1.13
N GLN A 276 125.05 -80.30 0.28
CA GLN A 276 125.52 -79.58 -0.91
C GLN A 276 124.55 -79.67 -2.10
N PHE A 277 123.53 -80.54 -2.05
CA PHE A 277 122.54 -80.63 -3.12
C PHE A 277 121.37 -79.64 -2.94
N VAL A 278 121.06 -79.24 -1.69
CA VAL A 278 119.93 -78.35 -1.35
C VAL A 278 120.27 -76.87 -1.59
N GLN A 279 121.56 -76.50 -1.60
CA GLN A 279 122.06 -75.16 -1.95
C GLN A 279 122.53 -75.04 -3.41
N SER A 280 122.22 -76.02 -4.26
CA SER A 280 122.43 -75.89 -5.70
C SER A 280 121.52 -74.77 -6.23
N PRO A 281 122.05 -73.80 -7.02
CA PRO A 281 121.25 -72.77 -7.67
C PRO A 281 120.02 -73.34 -8.41
N GLN A 282 120.13 -74.58 -8.91
CA GLN A 282 119.07 -75.28 -9.61
C GLN A 282 117.90 -75.71 -8.70
N VAL A 283 118.17 -76.05 -7.43
CA VAL A 283 117.13 -76.44 -6.45
C VAL A 283 116.41 -75.22 -5.91
N ILE A 284 117.12 -74.13 -5.64
CA ILE A 284 116.53 -72.84 -5.24
C ILE A 284 115.70 -72.25 -6.37
N GLN A 285 116.19 -72.30 -7.62
CA GLN A 285 115.41 -71.90 -8.78
C GLN A 285 114.14 -72.76 -8.92
N LYS A 286 114.22 -74.08 -8.73
CA LYS A 286 113.05 -74.97 -8.79
C LYS A 286 112.04 -74.70 -7.66
N ALA A 287 112.50 -74.42 -6.43
CA ALA A 287 111.63 -74.05 -5.32
C ALA A 287 110.95 -72.68 -5.56
N THR A 288 111.70 -71.70 -6.06
CA THR A 288 111.18 -70.37 -6.41
C THR A 288 110.18 -70.47 -7.57
N LEU A 289 110.46 -71.31 -8.56
CA LEU A 289 109.59 -71.57 -9.70
C LEU A 289 108.30 -72.29 -9.26
N ASN A 290 108.40 -73.27 -8.37
CA ASN A 290 107.22 -73.92 -7.76
C ASN A 290 106.38 -72.95 -6.91
N GLN A 291 107.03 -72.05 -6.15
CA GLN A 291 106.33 -71.00 -5.40
C GLN A 291 105.61 -70.04 -6.36
N LYS A 292 106.29 -69.61 -7.43
CA LYS A 292 105.68 -68.77 -8.47
C LYS A 292 104.55 -69.49 -9.20
N ASP A 293 104.67 -70.79 -9.46
CA ASP A 293 103.59 -71.61 -10.03
C ASP A 293 102.39 -71.75 -9.08
N MET A 294 102.63 -71.78 -7.77
CA MET A 294 101.58 -71.79 -6.76
C MET A 294 100.89 -70.42 -6.65
N GLU A 295 101.66 -69.32 -6.66
CA GLU A 295 101.14 -67.95 -6.72
C GLU A 295 100.34 -67.72 -8.01
N ILE A 296 100.83 -68.20 -9.17
CA ILE A 296 100.11 -68.15 -10.45
C ILE A 296 98.82 -68.95 -10.37
N ARG A 297 98.81 -70.13 -9.74
CA ARG A 297 97.58 -70.91 -9.55
C ARG A 297 96.58 -70.19 -8.64
N GLN A 298 97.03 -69.58 -7.55
CA GLN A 298 96.16 -68.80 -6.66
C GLN A 298 95.62 -67.54 -7.35
N LEU A 299 96.44 -66.83 -8.12
CA LEU A 299 96.00 -65.67 -8.90
C LEU A 299 95.02 -66.06 -10.00
N LYS A 300 95.23 -67.19 -10.68
CA LYS A 300 94.27 -67.74 -11.65
C LYS A 300 92.93 -68.10 -10.99
N GLN A 301 92.97 -68.70 -9.79
CA GLN A 301 91.75 -69.00 -9.04
C GLN A 301 91.02 -67.72 -8.65
N ARG A 302 91.71 -66.72 -8.05
CA ARG A 302 91.11 -65.43 -7.71
C ARG A 302 90.53 -64.72 -8.92
N LEU A 303 91.24 -64.72 -10.05
CA LEU A 303 90.75 -64.14 -11.29
C LEU A 303 89.49 -64.86 -11.79
N SER A 304 89.43 -66.19 -11.64
CA SER A 304 88.24 -66.98 -11.97
C SER A 304 87.06 -66.66 -11.04
N ASP A 305 87.30 -66.57 -9.74
CA ASP A 305 86.27 -66.25 -8.74
C ASP A 305 85.76 -64.80 -8.93
N GLU A 306 86.64 -63.84 -9.21
CA GLU A 306 86.29 -62.47 -9.55
C GLU A 306 85.52 -62.39 -10.87
N SER A 307 85.90 -63.18 -11.88
CA SER A 307 85.15 -63.27 -13.14
C SER A 307 83.74 -63.77 -12.89
N TYR A 308 83.58 -64.83 -12.10
CA TYR A 308 82.28 -65.37 -11.75
C TYR A 308 81.43 -64.36 -10.96
N LEU A 309 82.01 -63.70 -9.95
CA LEU A 309 81.32 -62.66 -9.17
C LEU A 309 80.89 -61.48 -10.05
N LYS A 310 81.74 -61.09 -11.01
CA LYS A 310 81.41 -60.03 -11.97
C LYS A 310 80.22 -60.43 -12.86
N ASP A 311 80.21 -61.67 -13.36
CA ASP A 311 79.11 -62.19 -14.18
C ASP A 311 77.80 -62.24 -13.37
N GLU A 312 77.85 -62.74 -12.12
CA GLU A 312 76.72 -62.75 -11.18
C GLU A 312 76.17 -61.34 -10.90
N LEU A 313 77.04 -60.37 -10.62
CA LEU A 313 76.64 -58.98 -10.41
C LEU A 313 76.07 -58.35 -11.68
N GLN A 314 76.60 -58.71 -12.86
CA GLN A 314 76.10 -58.24 -14.14
C GLN A 314 74.70 -58.79 -14.44
N ASP A 315 74.44 -60.05 -14.12
CA ASP A 315 73.11 -60.65 -14.24
C ASP A 315 72.12 -60.03 -13.24
N GLN A 316 72.53 -59.80 -11.98
CA GLN A 316 71.71 -59.09 -10.99
C GLN A 316 71.37 -57.66 -11.44
N LEU A 317 72.33 -56.93 -12.03
CA LEU A 317 72.11 -55.59 -12.56
C LEU A 317 71.14 -55.63 -13.75
N ARG A 318 71.25 -56.63 -14.63
CA ARG A 318 70.34 -56.84 -15.75
C ARG A 318 68.92 -57.13 -15.26
N ASP A 319 68.76 -58.00 -14.27
CA ASP A 319 67.47 -58.31 -13.67
C ASP A 319 66.85 -57.09 -12.99
N GLN A 320 67.64 -56.28 -12.27
CA GLN A 320 67.19 -55.01 -11.72
C GLN A 320 66.74 -54.02 -12.80
N HIS A 321 67.47 -53.92 -13.91
CA HIS A 321 67.07 -53.07 -15.03
C HIS A 321 65.75 -53.55 -15.66
N ALA A 322 65.59 -54.86 -15.86
CA ALA A 322 64.33 -55.42 -16.35
C ALA A 322 63.17 -55.15 -15.38
N GLN A 323 63.39 -55.30 -14.07
CA GLN A 323 62.40 -55.04 -13.04
C GLN A 323 62.07 -53.54 -12.88
N ASN A 324 63.02 -52.65 -13.16
CA ASN A 324 62.76 -51.21 -13.19
C ASN A 324 61.96 -50.83 -14.45
N ALA A 325 62.27 -51.43 -15.60
CA ALA A 325 61.49 -51.19 -16.82
C ALA A 325 60.02 -51.62 -16.69
N THR A 326 59.75 -52.73 -15.98
CA THR A 326 58.36 -53.14 -15.69
C THR A 326 57.66 -52.15 -14.76
N LYS A 327 58.33 -51.70 -13.68
CA LYS A 327 57.80 -50.67 -12.78
C LYS A 327 57.53 -49.34 -13.50
N ASP A 328 58.42 -48.91 -14.39
CA ASP A 328 58.23 -47.70 -15.19
C ASP A 328 57.00 -47.83 -16.12
N SER A 329 56.79 -48.99 -16.73
CA SER A 329 55.57 -49.28 -17.50
C SER A 329 54.30 -49.22 -16.64
N GLU A 330 54.34 -49.74 -15.41
CA GLU A 330 53.23 -49.64 -14.46
C GLU A 330 52.96 -48.20 -14.03
N ILE A 331 54.01 -47.40 -13.79
CA ILE A 331 53.89 -45.97 -13.46
C ILE A 331 53.17 -45.23 -14.60
N VAL A 332 53.53 -45.48 -15.86
CA VAL A 332 52.85 -44.85 -17.01
C VAL A 332 51.38 -45.23 -17.07
N LYS A 333 51.05 -46.52 -16.89
CA LYS A 333 49.64 -46.98 -16.85
C LYS A 333 48.85 -46.33 -15.71
N LEU A 334 49.46 -46.18 -14.53
CA LEU A 334 48.84 -45.50 -13.40
C LEU A 334 48.66 -44.00 -13.66
N GLN A 335 49.63 -43.34 -14.29
CA GLN A 335 49.50 -41.93 -14.69
C GLN A 335 48.37 -41.72 -15.70
N GLU A 336 48.22 -42.61 -16.68
CA GLU A 336 47.09 -42.57 -17.62
C GLU A 336 45.76 -42.79 -16.91
N ARG A 337 45.68 -43.75 -15.98
CA ARG A 337 44.47 -43.95 -15.16
C ARG A 337 44.11 -42.72 -14.32
N ILE A 338 45.09 -42.06 -13.72
CA ILE A 338 44.88 -40.81 -12.96
C ILE A 338 44.33 -39.71 -13.89
N LYS A 339 44.87 -39.56 -15.09
CA LYS A 339 44.34 -38.59 -16.08
C LYS A 339 42.89 -38.87 -16.43
N SER A 340 42.53 -40.14 -16.66
CA SER A 340 41.14 -40.52 -16.94
C SER A 340 40.20 -40.27 -15.75
N LEU A 341 40.67 -40.49 -14.52
CA LEU A 341 39.89 -40.20 -13.31
C LEU A 341 39.68 -38.70 -13.10
N LEU A 342 40.69 -37.87 -13.38
CA LEU A 342 40.54 -36.41 -13.32
C LEU A 342 39.53 -35.90 -14.36
N ALA A 343 39.57 -36.43 -15.58
CA ALA A 343 38.59 -36.08 -16.62
C ALA A 343 37.15 -36.49 -16.24
N LEU A 344 36.97 -37.58 -15.50
CA LEU A 344 35.66 -37.98 -14.96
C LEU A 344 35.20 -37.04 -13.84
N GLN A 345 36.12 -36.59 -13.00
CA GLN A 345 35.82 -35.61 -11.95
C GLN A 345 35.36 -34.28 -12.54
N ASP A 346 36.04 -33.77 -13.59
CA ASP A 346 35.59 -32.56 -14.29
C ASP A 346 34.16 -32.71 -14.84
N LYS A 347 33.81 -33.91 -15.33
CA LYS A 347 32.46 -34.22 -15.81
C LYS A 347 31.43 -34.33 -14.69
N GLU A 348 31.83 -34.78 -13.52
CA GLU A 348 30.98 -34.81 -12.33
C GLU A 348 30.68 -33.38 -11.84
N ASP A 349 31.69 -32.51 -11.83
CA ASP A 349 31.54 -31.10 -11.48
C ASP A 349 30.61 -30.37 -12.48
N GLU A 350 30.77 -30.60 -13.79
CA GLU A 350 29.84 -30.11 -14.82
C GLU A 350 28.39 -30.58 -14.57
N LEU A 351 28.20 -31.85 -14.19
CA LEU A 351 26.89 -32.42 -13.87
C LEU A 351 26.26 -31.80 -12.62
N GLN A 352 27.07 -31.52 -11.60
CA GLN A 352 26.62 -30.84 -10.39
C GLN A 352 26.17 -29.40 -10.68
N GLU A 353 26.92 -28.67 -11.49
CA GLU A 353 26.53 -27.32 -11.90
C GLU A 353 25.23 -27.32 -12.72
N LEU A 354 25.07 -28.27 -13.64
CA LEU A 354 23.84 -28.43 -14.42
C LEU A 354 22.64 -28.78 -13.54
N LYS A 355 22.85 -29.56 -12.47
CA LYS A 355 21.83 -29.86 -11.45
C LYS A 355 21.43 -28.62 -10.65
N ILE A 356 22.38 -27.75 -10.30
CA ILE A 356 22.08 -26.47 -9.63
C ILE A 356 21.22 -25.59 -10.55
N GLN A 357 21.62 -25.42 -11.81
CA GLN A 357 20.85 -24.65 -12.80
C GLN A 357 19.44 -25.20 -13.00
N PHE A 358 19.27 -26.53 -13.03
CA PHE A 358 17.95 -27.15 -13.14
C PHE A 358 17.05 -26.86 -11.92
N ASN A 359 17.62 -26.87 -10.72
CA ASN A 359 16.89 -26.53 -9.49
C ASN A 359 16.48 -25.05 -9.48
N GLU A 360 17.36 -24.15 -9.92
CA GLU A 360 17.06 -22.73 -10.08
C GLU A 360 15.91 -22.52 -11.07
N LEU A 361 15.99 -23.15 -12.26
CA LEU A 361 14.93 -23.06 -13.27
C LEU A 361 13.59 -23.62 -12.76
N THR A 362 13.63 -24.71 -11.99
CA THR A 362 12.44 -25.29 -11.35
C THR A 362 11.83 -24.33 -10.32
N SER A 363 12.66 -23.62 -9.56
CA SER A 363 12.19 -22.61 -8.59
C SER A 363 11.57 -21.40 -9.27
N GLU A 364 12.15 -20.96 -10.39
CA GLU A 364 11.64 -19.88 -11.24
C GLU A 364 10.30 -20.25 -11.87
N TYR A 365 10.16 -21.48 -12.37
CA TYR A 365 8.90 -21.99 -12.90
C TYR A 365 7.78 -21.94 -11.84
N LYS A 366 8.02 -22.45 -10.63
CA LYS A 366 7.04 -22.42 -9.52
C LYS A 366 6.67 -20.98 -9.13
N ARG A 367 7.65 -20.06 -9.16
CA ARG A 367 7.42 -18.64 -8.90
C ARG A 367 6.52 -18.01 -9.97
N LEU A 368 6.74 -18.32 -11.24
CA LEU A 368 5.90 -17.85 -12.35
C LEU A 368 4.49 -18.46 -12.30
N GLU A 369 4.37 -19.73 -11.94
CA GLU A 369 3.09 -20.41 -11.74
C GLU A 369 2.25 -19.71 -10.65
N THR A 370 2.88 -19.36 -9.53
CA THR A 370 2.20 -18.60 -8.46
C THR A 370 1.74 -17.22 -8.96
N LYS A 371 2.60 -16.48 -9.68
CA LYS A 371 2.24 -15.18 -10.27
C LYS A 371 1.09 -15.29 -11.28
N LEU A 372 0.97 -16.41 -12.00
CA LEU A 372 -0.11 -16.64 -12.95
C LEU A 372 -1.46 -16.81 -12.24
N VAL A 373 -1.47 -17.52 -11.10
CA VAL A 373 -2.65 -17.63 -10.24
C VAL A 373 -3.06 -16.26 -9.69
N ASP A 374 -2.10 -15.46 -9.20
CA ASP A 374 -2.37 -14.10 -8.70
C ASP A 374 -2.95 -13.20 -9.80
N TYR A 375 -2.44 -13.32 -11.04
CA TYR A 375 -2.96 -12.58 -12.19
C TYR A 375 -4.40 -12.99 -12.55
N GLU A 376 -4.70 -14.28 -12.49
CA GLU A 376 -6.06 -14.79 -12.74
C GLU A 376 -7.05 -14.31 -11.67
N GLN A 377 -6.65 -14.28 -10.41
CA GLN A 377 -7.43 -13.71 -9.32
C GLN A 377 -7.67 -12.19 -9.50
N CYS A 378 -6.63 -11.45 -9.92
CA CYS A 378 -6.77 -10.03 -10.25
C CYS A 378 -7.76 -9.82 -11.41
N LYS A 379 -7.70 -10.65 -12.44
CA LYS A 379 -8.61 -10.61 -13.59
C LYS A 379 -10.06 -10.85 -13.18
N GLU A 380 -10.33 -11.81 -12.31
CA GLU A 380 -11.66 -12.05 -11.75
C GLU A 380 -12.17 -10.86 -10.93
N SER A 381 -11.31 -10.25 -10.12
CA SER A 381 -11.68 -9.06 -9.33
C SER A 381 -12.02 -7.86 -10.21
N LEU A 382 -11.30 -7.67 -11.33
CA LEU A 382 -11.59 -6.62 -12.31
C LEU A 382 -12.94 -6.85 -13.00
N TYR A 383 -13.24 -8.09 -13.40
CA TYR A 383 -14.52 -8.44 -13.99
C TYR A 383 -15.68 -8.15 -13.02
N PHE A 384 -15.53 -8.51 -11.74
CA PHE A 384 -16.51 -8.19 -10.72
C PHE A 384 -16.74 -6.67 -10.58
N LEU A 385 -15.67 -5.88 -10.50
CA LEU A 385 -15.78 -4.42 -10.41
C LEU A 385 -16.42 -3.79 -11.67
N GLU A 386 -16.15 -4.32 -12.85
CA GLU A 386 -16.79 -3.88 -14.10
C GLU A 386 -18.30 -4.14 -14.07
N THR A 387 -18.72 -5.34 -13.65
CA THR A 387 -20.15 -5.66 -13.51
C THR A 387 -20.87 -4.77 -12.48
N LEU A 388 -20.21 -4.44 -11.37
CA LEU A 388 -20.75 -3.54 -10.36
C LEU A 388 -20.88 -2.10 -10.90
N THR A 389 -19.88 -1.64 -11.66
CA THR A 389 -19.90 -0.31 -12.29
C THR A 389 -21.02 -0.19 -13.32
N ASP A 390 -21.29 -1.24 -14.09
CA ASP A 390 -22.38 -1.28 -15.05
C ASP A 390 -23.76 -1.32 -14.38
N GLU A 391 -23.90 -1.98 -13.23
CA GLU A 391 -25.12 -1.93 -12.41
C GLU A 391 -25.36 -0.51 -11.88
N GLN A 392 -24.35 0.12 -11.27
CA GLN A 392 -24.46 1.50 -10.79
C GLN A 392 -24.80 2.49 -11.92
N ARG A 393 -24.26 2.28 -13.12
CA ARG A 393 -24.60 3.10 -14.30
C ARG A 393 -26.06 2.93 -14.70
N ARG A 394 -26.60 1.71 -14.61
CA ARG A 394 -28.02 1.44 -14.88
C ARG A 394 -28.91 2.12 -13.83
N GLU A 395 -28.57 2.02 -12.54
CA GLU A 395 -29.29 2.69 -11.45
C GLU A 395 -29.29 4.22 -11.60
N LEU A 396 -28.14 4.83 -11.94
CA LEU A 396 -28.04 6.27 -12.20
C LEU A 396 -28.89 6.69 -13.40
N SER A 397 -28.95 5.86 -14.45
CA SER A 397 -29.81 6.12 -15.61
C SER A 397 -31.30 6.08 -15.23
N THR A 398 -31.71 5.12 -14.39
CA THR A 398 -33.10 5.05 -13.89
C THR A 398 -33.45 6.26 -13.02
N LEU A 399 -32.59 6.64 -12.08
CA LEU A 399 -32.80 7.81 -11.23
C LEU A 399 -32.83 9.11 -12.04
N SER A 400 -31.97 9.24 -13.05
CA SER A 400 -31.99 10.40 -13.95
C SER A 400 -33.31 10.51 -14.72
N ASN A 401 -33.89 9.39 -15.13
CA ASN A 401 -35.19 9.39 -15.80
C ASN A 401 -36.34 9.74 -14.84
N GLU A 402 -36.28 9.27 -13.59
CA GLU A 402 -37.24 9.63 -12.54
C GLU A 402 -37.20 11.13 -12.22
N VAL A 403 -36.01 11.72 -12.08
CA VAL A 403 -35.83 13.16 -11.88
C VAL A 403 -36.45 13.96 -13.04
N LYS A 404 -36.23 13.54 -14.29
CA LYS A 404 -36.86 14.19 -15.45
C LYS A 404 -38.39 14.12 -15.41
N LEU A 405 -38.95 12.99 -14.96
CA LEU A 405 -40.39 12.83 -14.81
C LEU A 405 -40.94 13.79 -13.74
N LEU A 406 -40.28 13.86 -12.59
CA LEU A 406 -40.64 14.78 -11.49
C LEU A 406 -40.51 16.25 -11.90
N GLU A 407 -39.54 16.62 -12.74
CA GLU A 407 -39.44 17.97 -13.29
C GLU A 407 -40.62 18.33 -14.21
N VAL A 408 -41.08 17.38 -15.03
CA VAL A 408 -42.27 17.56 -15.88
C VAL A 408 -43.51 17.73 -15.02
N GLU A 409 -43.66 16.91 -13.98
CA GLU A 409 -44.78 17.01 -13.04
C GLU A 409 -44.75 18.33 -12.26
N ARG A 410 -43.58 18.78 -11.80
CA ARG A 410 -43.40 20.08 -11.15
C ARG A 410 -43.81 21.24 -12.06
N LYS A 411 -43.50 21.17 -13.36
CA LYS A 411 -43.95 22.18 -14.34
C LYS A 411 -45.46 22.17 -14.51
N LYS A 412 -46.09 20.98 -14.57
CA LYS A 412 -47.57 20.84 -14.60
C LYS A 412 -48.21 21.43 -13.34
N ASN A 413 -47.64 21.16 -12.17
CA ASN A 413 -48.14 21.72 -10.91
C ASN A 413 -48.00 23.24 -10.84
N ALA A 414 -46.91 23.80 -11.37
CA ALA A 414 -46.75 25.25 -11.48
C ALA A 414 -47.82 25.89 -12.39
N THR A 415 -48.15 25.26 -13.51
CA THR A 415 -49.25 25.75 -14.38
C THR A 415 -50.61 25.62 -13.70
N ASN A 416 -50.86 24.53 -12.97
CA ASN A 416 -52.11 24.34 -12.23
C ASN A 416 -52.27 25.42 -11.14
N LEU A 417 -51.21 25.73 -10.38
CA LEU A 417 -51.25 26.79 -9.37
C LEU A 417 -51.57 28.17 -9.97
N GLU A 418 -51.03 28.48 -11.15
CA GLU A 418 -51.36 29.73 -11.85
C GLU A 418 -52.85 29.75 -12.28
N THR A 419 -53.38 28.63 -12.77
CA THR A 419 -54.82 28.54 -13.10
C THR A 419 -55.71 28.68 -11.86
N ILE A 420 -55.32 28.09 -10.72
CA ILE A 420 -56.04 28.25 -9.45
C ILE A 420 -56.06 29.72 -9.04
N ARG A 421 -54.91 30.40 -9.09
CA ARG A 421 -54.81 31.83 -8.77
C ARG A 421 -55.72 32.69 -9.67
N GLN A 422 -55.79 32.37 -10.96
CA GLN A 422 -56.68 33.06 -11.90
C GLN A 422 -58.17 32.83 -11.55
N LEU A 423 -58.54 31.60 -11.18
CA LEU A 423 -59.89 31.26 -10.74
C LEU A 423 -60.25 31.96 -9.42
N GLU A 424 -59.33 32.01 -8.46
CA GLU A 424 -59.51 32.74 -7.21
C GLU A 424 -59.75 34.23 -7.46
N ASN A 425 -58.93 34.87 -8.31
CA ASN A 425 -59.12 36.27 -8.68
C ASN A 425 -60.50 36.52 -9.31
N ARG A 426 -60.96 35.62 -10.19
CA ARG A 426 -62.29 35.69 -10.80
C ARG A 426 -63.39 35.52 -9.75
N ALA A 427 -63.23 34.61 -8.80
CA ALA A 427 -64.17 34.41 -7.71
C ALA A 427 -64.31 35.67 -6.84
N HIS A 428 -63.19 36.31 -6.48
CA HIS A 428 -63.20 37.59 -5.74
C HIS A 428 -63.89 38.71 -6.53
N GLN A 429 -63.65 38.79 -7.84
CA GLN A 429 -64.31 39.78 -8.71
C GLN A 429 -65.84 39.56 -8.74
N LEU A 430 -66.28 38.31 -8.92
CA LEU A 430 -67.71 37.97 -8.88
C LEU A 430 -68.34 38.26 -7.51
N GLN A 431 -67.60 38.02 -6.42
CA GLN A 431 -68.04 38.35 -5.06
C GLN A 431 -68.21 39.87 -4.87
N SER A 432 -67.28 40.68 -5.39
CA SER A 432 -67.41 42.14 -5.38
C SER A 432 -68.64 42.60 -6.17
N GLN A 433 -68.84 42.06 -7.38
CA GLN A 433 -70.01 42.36 -8.20
C GLN A 433 -71.32 42.00 -7.49
N LEU A 434 -71.36 40.85 -6.82
CA LEU A 434 -72.53 40.45 -6.04
C LEU A 434 -72.80 41.44 -4.91
N MET A 435 -71.77 41.89 -4.18
CA MET A 435 -71.90 42.90 -3.13
C MET A 435 -72.44 44.23 -3.67
N ASP A 436 -71.93 44.70 -4.82
CA ASP A 436 -72.43 45.92 -5.47
C ASP A 436 -73.92 45.79 -5.87
N THR A 437 -74.32 44.63 -6.40
CA THR A 437 -75.73 44.38 -6.74
C THR A 437 -76.64 44.33 -5.52
N GLU A 438 -76.16 43.81 -4.38
CA GLU A 438 -76.94 43.80 -3.14
C GLU A 438 -77.08 45.21 -2.56
N ILE A 439 -76.02 46.04 -2.62
CA ILE A 439 -76.10 47.46 -2.25
C ILE A 439 -77.10 48.20 -3.14
N ALA A 440 -77.03 47.99 -4.46
CA ALA A 440 -77.98 48.60 -5.41
C ALA A 440 -79.43 48.18 -5.13
N LYS A 441 -79.64 46.89 -4.82
CA LYS A 441 -80.95 46.36 -4.42
C LYS A 441 -81.46 46.98 -3.12
N GLN A 442 -80.60 47.20 -2.13
CA GLN A 442 -80.97 47.89 -0.89
C GLN A 442 -81.34 49.35 -1.13
N ALA A 443 -80.57 50.07 -1.96
CA ALA A 443 -80.88 51.44 -2.35
C ALA A 443 -82.25 51.53 -3.05
N TRP A 444 -82.51 50.64 -4.01
CA TRP A 444 -83.78 50.58 -4.72
C TRP A 444 -84.95 50.22 -3.80
N SER A 445 -84.74 49.34 -2.82
CA SER A 445 -85.75 49.04 -1.80
C SER A 445 -86.08 50.24 -0.92
N SER A 446 -85.09 51.05 -0.57
CA SER A 446 -85.25 52.28 0.22
C SER A 446 -86.01 53.34 -0.57
N GLU A 447 -85.67 53.51 -1.85
CA GLU A 447 -86.40 54.38 -2.77
C GLU A 447 -87.86 53.95 -2.93
N LYS A 448 -88.11 52.64 -3.10
CA LYS A 448 -89.47 52.07 -3.17
C LYS A 448 -90.29 52.40 -1.92
N ILE A 449 -89.71 52.27 -0.72
CA ILE A 449 -90.37 52.64 0.54
C ILE A 449 -90.69 54.14 0.57
N SER A 450 -89.74 54.99 0.19
CA SER A 450 -89.95 56.45 0.11
C SER A 450 -91.08 56.82 -0.85
N MET A 451 -91.11 56.21 -2.03
CA MET A 451 -92.20 56.40 -3.01
C MET A 451 -93.54 55.90 -2.47
N GLN A 452 -93.57 54.78 -1.76
CA GLN A 452 -94.78 54.24 -1.15
C GLN A 452 -95.35 55.19 -0.08
N VAL A 453 -94.49 55.77 0.76
CA VAL A 453 -94.87 56.79 1.75
C VAL A 453 -95.41 58.05 1.06
N ASN A 454 -94.75 58.53 0.00
CA ASN A 454 -95.22 59.68 -0.76
C ASN A 454 -96.58 59.42 -1.43
N ASN A 455 -96.76 58.25 -2.04
CA ASN A 455 -98.05 57.84 -2.59
C ASN A 455 -99.14 57.75 -1.52
N GLN A 456 -98.82 57.30 -0.30
CA GLN A 456 -99.77 57.30 0.80
C GLN A 456 -100.15 58.73 1.20
N MET A 457 -99.18 59.64 1.31
CA MET A 457 -99.44 61.05 1.59
C MET A 457 -100.33 61.69 0.51
N LEU A 458 -100.07 61.43 -0.77
CA LEU A 458 -100.89 61.90 -1.88
C LEU A 458 -102.30 61.29 -1.88
N LYS A 459 -102.45 60.03 -1.46
CA LYS A 459 -103.77 59.41 -1.25
C LYS A 459 -104.52 60.10 -0.12
N ASP A 460 -103.86 60.36 1.00
CA ASP A 460 -104.48 61.04 2.15
C ASP A 460 -104.89 62.48 1.78
N GLN A 461 -104.07 63.20 0.99
CA GLN A 461 -104.42 64.51 0.44
C GLN A 461 -105.61 64.45 -0.53
N ASN A 462 -105.63 63.47 -1.44
CA ASN A 462 -106.76 63.29 -2.35
C ASN A 462 -108.05 62.94 -1.60
N GLU A 463 -107.96 62.16 -0.53
CA GLU A 463 -109.10 61.82 0.32
C GLU A 463 -109.62 63.06 1.06
N GLN A 464 -108.73 63.92 1.56
CA GLN A 464 -109.11 65.23 2.11
C GLN A 464 -109.82 66.11 1.07
N LEU A 465 -109.28 66.22 -0.15
CA LEU A 465 -109.91 66.96 -1.23
C LEU A 465 -111.26 66.36 -1.66
N ARG A 466 -111.40 65.03 -1.63
CA ARG A 466 -112.67 64.33 -1.86
C ARG A 466 -113.68 64.66 -0.78
N GLN A 467 -113.28 64.63 0.49
CA GLN A 467 -114.14 65.05 1.60
C GLN A 467 -114.52 66.53 1.49
N GLU A 468 -113.61 67.41 1.06
CA GLU A 468 -113.95 68.81 0.74
C GLU A 468 -114.94 68.90 -0.43
N PHE A 469 -114.76 68.10 -1.47
CA PHE A 469 -115.71 67.99 -2.58
C PHE A 469 -117.08 67.48 -2.13
N ASP A 470 -117.14 66.43 -1.31
CA ASP A 470 -118.37 65.86 -0.78
C ASP A 470 -119.06 66.83 0.21
N ASN A 471 -118.29 67.62 0.96
CA ASN A 471 -118.81 68.72 1.79
C ASN A 471 -119.36 69.88 0.93
N LEU A 472 -118.83 70.09 -0.27
CA LEU A 472 -119.37 71.05 -1.26
C LEU A 472 -120.55 70.47 -2.05
N GLN A 473 -120.58 69.15 -2.24
CA GLN A 473 -121.59 68.42 -3.00
C GLN A 473 -122.83 68.11 -2.14
N SER A 474 -122.68 67.94 -0.82
CA SER A 474 -123.78 67.87 0.16
C SER A 474 -124.51 69.21 0.39
N GLY A 475 -124.07 70.29 -0.26
CA GLY A 475 -124.81 71.56 -0.42
C GLY A 475 -125.63 71.66 -1.71
N ARG A 476 -125.69 70.59 -2.51
CA ARG A 476 -126.49 70.47 -3.75
C ARG A 476 -127.14 69.10 -3.85
N ASP A 477 -128.09 68.83 -2.97
CA ASP A 477 -129.09 67.77 -3.17
C ASP A 477 -130.47 68.42 -3.22
N ASP A 478 -131.05 68.45 -4.42
CA ASP A 478 -132.50 68.41 -4.66
C ASP A 478 -132.73 68.52 -6.18
N THR A 479 -132.69 67.38 -6.90
CA THR A 479 -133.70 66.97 -7.90
C THR A 479 -133.30 65.67 -8.60
N GLU A 480 -133.99 64.57 -8.27
CA GLU A 480 -134.35 63.55 -9.27
C GLU A 480 -135.21 64.21 -10.36
N PRO A 481 -135.12 63.83 -11.65
CA PRO A 481 -135.98 62.72 -12.10
C PRO A 481 -135.47 61.89 -13.29
N GLY A 482 -135.87 60.62 -13.30
CA GLY A 482 -136.36 59.99 -14.53
C GLY A 482 -135.37 59.11 -15.26
N GLU A 483 -135.19 57.89 -14.76
CA GLU A 483 -134.49 56.83 -15.48
C GLU A 483 -135.31 56.38 -16.70
N SER A 484 -134.88 56.86 -17.86
CA SER A 484 -135.33 56.40 -19.17
C SER A 484 -134.74 55.02 -19.46
N MET A 485 -135.54 54.14 -20.08
CA MET A 485 -135.23 52.76 -20.50
C MET A 485 -133.92 52.60 -21.33
N GLY A 486 -133.30 53.69 -21.80
CA GLY A 486 -131.93 53.70 -22.32
C GLY A 486 -130.86 53.40 -21.26
N ILE A 487 -131.08 53.79 -20.00
CA ILE A 487 -130.19 53.53 -18.86
C ILE A 487 -130.17 52.04 -18.52
N CYS A 488 -131.26 51.28 -18.68
CA CYS A 488 -131.22 49.82 -18.49
C CYS A 488 -130.37 49.10 -19.55
N LEU A 489 -130.38 49.55 -20.81
CA LEU A 489 -129.52 48.98 -21.85
C LEU A 489 -128.06 49.44 -21.72
N GLU A 490 -127.82 50.68 -21.30
CA GLU A 490 -126.47 51.15 -20.93
C GLU A 490 -125.95 50.44 -19.69
N LEU A 491 -126.78 50.16 -18.68
CA LEU A 491 -126.41 49.38 -17.49
C LEU A 491 -126.11 47.93 -17.88
N GLN A 492 -126.91 47.29 -18.74
CA GLN A 492 -126.59 45.94 -19.23
C GLN A 492 -125.31 45.90 -20.10
N LEU A 493 -125.10 46.90 -20.97
CA LEU A 493 -123.85 47.01 -21.74
C LEU A 493 -122.66 47.36 -20.83
N ARG A 494 -122.89 48.09 -19.75
CA ARG A 494 -121.89 48.41 -18.72
C ARG A 494 -121.57 47.17 -17.88
N ASP A 495 -122.57 46.38 -17.50
CA ASP A 495 -122.39 45.13 -16.76
C ASP A 495 -121.63 44.11 -17.61
N LEU A 496 -122.00 43.95 -18.88
CA LEU A 496 -121.25 43.10 -19.82
C LEU A 496 -119.83 43.62 -20.08
N ARG A 497 -119.61 44.95 -20.11
CA ARG A 497 -118.25 45.52 -20.15
C ARG A 497 -117.47 45.26 -18.87
N CYS A 498 -118.10 45.39 -17.71
CA CYS A 498 -117.49 45.09 -16.41
C CYS A 498 -117.12 43.61 -16.32
N GLU A 499 -117.98 42.70 -16.80
CA GLU A 499 -117.67 41.26 -16.89
C GLU A 499 -116.52 40.98 -17.87
N LEU A 500 -116.52 41.63 -19.03
CA LEU A 500 -115.42 41.51 -20.01
C LEU A 500 -114.11 42.06 -19.44
N GLU A 501 -114.14 43.21 -18.77
CA GLU A 501 -112.99 43.82 -18.10
C GLU A 501 -112.49 42.96 -16.94
N ALA A 502 -113.40 42.31 -16.18
CA ALA A 502 -113.04 41.36 -15.14
C ALA A 502 -112.38 40.10 -15.71
N MET A 503 -112.92 39.54 -16.80
CA MET A 503 -112.35 38.40 -17.52
C MET A 503 -110.99 38.75 -18.15
N THR A 504 -110.85 39.97 -18.70
CA THR A 504 -109.59 40.47 -19.24
C THR A 504 -108.56 40.66 -18.13
N SER A 505 -108.96 41.23 -16.99
CA SER A 505 -108.10 41.37 -15.81
C SER A 505 -107.69 40.01 -15.22
N GLN A 506 -108.57 39.02 -15.23
CA GLN A 506 -108.25 37.65 -14.82
C GLN A 506 -107.29 36.98 -15.80
N HIS A 507 -107.50 37.16 -17.11
CA HIS A 507 -106.59 36.68 -18.15
C HIS A 507 -105.20 37.32 -18.00
N ASP A 508 -105.13 38.63 -17.81
CA ASP A 508 -103.87 39.36 -17.61
C ASP A 508 -103.18 38.92 -16.31
N GLY A 509 -103.94 38.67 -15.24
CA GLY A 509 -103.45 38.11 -13.98
C GLY A 509 -102.86 36.70 -14.16
N LEU A 510 -103.53 35.83 -14.93
CA LEU A 510 -103.01 34.51 -15.27
C LEU A 510 -101.79 34.58 -16.17
N GLN A 511 -101.73 35.53 -17.12
CA GLN A 511 -100.59 35.75 -17.98
C GLN A 511 -99.36 36.24 -17.18
N LEU A 512 -99.58 37.10 -16.19
CA LEU A 512 -98.54 37.52 -15.23
C LEU A 512 -98.05 36.35 -14.38
N GLN A 513 -98.95 35.49 -13.88
CA GLN A 513 -98.58 34.29 -13.13
C GLN A 513 -97.80 33.29 -14.01
N LEU A 514 -98.18 33.11 -15.27
CA LEU A 514 -97.46 32.26 -16.21
C LEU A 514 -96.04 32.78 -16.43
N LYS A 515 -95.88 34.09 -16.65
CA LYS A 515 -94.55 34.73 -16.78
C LYS A 515 -93.70 34.60 -15.51
N ASP A 516 -94.31 34.71 -14.33
CA ASP A 516 -93.61 34.50 -13.06
C ASP A 516 -93.12 33.05 -12.93
N VAL A 517 -93.97 32.07 -13.26
CA VAL A 517 -93.60 30.64 -13.28
C VAL A 517 -92.51 30.35 -14.31
N GLU A 518 -92.60 30.89 -15.52
CA GLU A 518 -91.56 30.77 -16.54
C GLU A 518 -90.22 31.34 -16.03
N SER A 519 -90.25 32.51 -15.38
CA SER A 519 -89.04 33.10 -14.80
C SER A 519 -88.44 32.24 -13.67
N LYS A 520 -89.29 31.60 -12.85
CA LYS A 520 -88.87 30.67 -11.79
C LYS A 520 -88.27 29.39 -12.36
N ILE A 521 -88.87 28.83 -13.42
CA ILE A 521 -88.31 27.67 -14.13
C ILE A 521 -86.96 28.03 -14.74
N GLN A 522 -86.84 29.20 -15.35
CA GLN A 522 -85.58 29.66 -15.94
C GLN A 522 -84.47 29.80 -14.89
N LYS A 523 -84.77 30.36 -13.71
CA LYS A 523 -83.83 30.41 -12.57
C LYS A 523 -83.45 29.02 -12.07
N LYS A 524 -84.41 28.09 -11.98
CA LYS A 524 -84.15 26.71 -11.56
C LYS A 524 -83.28 25.95 -12.56
N ASN A 525 -83.45 26.20 -13.86
CA ASN A 525 -82.58 25.63 -14.89
C ASN A 525 -81.14 26.16 -14.76
N GLN A 526 -80.97 27.47 -14.51
CA GLN A 526 -79.64 28.03 -14.23
C GLN A 526 -79.00 27.41 -12.98
N GLU A 527 -79.78 27.18 -11.91
CA GLU A 527 -79.28 26.47 -10.72
C GLU A 527 -78.84 25.04 -11.05
N ILE A 528 -79.60 24.32 -11.89
CA ILE A 528 -79.24 22.96 -12.34
C ILE A 528 -77.93 22.99 -13.13
N ASP A 529 -77.74 23.94 -14.06
CA ASP A 529 -76.52 24.07 -14.84
C ASP A 529 -75.30 24.31 -13.93
N ILE A 530 -75.44 25.18 -12.93
CA ILE A 530 -74.39 25.44 -11.93
C ILE A 530 -74.07 24.17 -11.12
N LEU A 531 -75.09 23.42 -10.71
CA LEU A 531 -74.90 22.17 -9.96
C LEU A 531 -74.23 21.08 -10.80
N GLN A 532 -74.56 20.98 -12.09
CA GLN A 532 -73.92 20.05 -13.02
C GLN A 532 -72.43 20.36 -13.20
N GLU A 533 -72.06 21.63 -13.36
CA GLU A 533 -70.65 22.02 -13.42
C GLU A 533 -69.90 21.76 -12.11
N ARG A 534 -70.57 21.96 -10.97
CA ARG A 534 -69.99 21.61 -9.67
C ARG A 534 -69.76 20.11 -9.52
N ILE A 535 -70.68 19.27 -10.01
CA ILE A 535 -70.51 17.80 -10.01
C ILE A 535 -69.32 17.39 -10.88
N LYS A 536 -69.16 17.97 -12.07
CA LYS A 536 -67.98 17.71 -12.92
C LYS A 536 -66.68 18.07 -12.21
N SER A 537 -66.65 19.23 -11.55
CA SER A 537 -65.47 19.68 -10.78
C SER A 537 -65.18 18.77 -9.58
N LEU A 538 -66.20 18.21 -8.94
CA LEU A 538 -66.03 17.25 -7.85
C LEU A 538 -65.53 15.89 -8.34
N LEU A 539 -65.93 15.45 -9.53
CA LEU A 539 -65.41 14.23 -10.14
C LEU A 539 -63.91 14.36 -10.47
N THR A 540 -63.47 15.49 -11.01
CA THR A 540 -62.04 15.72 -11.26
C THR A 540 -61.22 15.74 -9.97
N LEU A 541 -61.77 16.32 -8.90
CA LEU A 541 -61.12 16.28 -7.57
C LEU A 541 -61.06 14.85 -7.01
N GLN A 542 -62.06 14.01 -7.28
CA GLN A 542 -62.05 12.61 -6.88
C GLN A 542 -60.93 11.83 -7.58
N ASP A 543 -60.71 12.07 -8.87
CA ASP A 543 -59.60 11.46 -9.62
C ASP A 543 -58.23 11.87 -9.03
N GLU A 544 -58.05 13.14 -8.67
CA GLU A 544 -56.83 13.63 -7.99
C GLU A 544 -56.62 12.97 -6.62
N VAL A 545 -57.69 12.73 -5.85
CA VAL A 545 -57.61 12.02 -4.58
C VAL A 545 -57.17 10.56 -4.78
N ASP A 546 -57.62 9.92 -5.86
CA ASP A 546 -57.21 8.55 -6.18
C ASP A 546 -55.75 8.48 -6.65
N GLU A 547 -55.27 9.47 -7.40
CA GLU A 547 -53.84 9.63 -7.72
C GLU A 547 -53.00 9.80 -6.43
N LEU A 548 -53.44 10.63 -5.48
CA LEU A 548 -52.77 10.81 -4.19
C LEU A 548 -52.73 9.52 -3.37
N ARG A 549 -53.79 8.70 -3.40
CA ARG A 549 -53.79 7.38 -2.76
C ARG A 549 -52.77 6.45 -3.37
N GLN A 550 -52.63 6.47 -4.70
CA GLN A 550 -51.63 5.66 -5.40
C GLN A 550 -50.20 6.10 -5.06
N LEU A 551 -49.95 7.41 -5.03
CA LEU A 551 -48.67 7.98 -4.62
C LEU A 551 -48.32 7.60 -3.17
N LYS A 552 -49.33 7.59 -2.28
CA LYS A 552 -49.14 7.16 -0.88
C LYS A 552 -48.72 5.70 -0.77
N ILE A 553 -49.33 4.81 -1.56
CA ILE A 553 -48.94 3.39 -1.61
C ILE A 553 -47.47 3.24 -2.08
N GLN A 554 -47.07 3.98 -3.11
CA GLN A 554 -45.68 3.99 -3.60
C GLN A 554 -44.70 4.49 -2.52
N PHE A 555 -45.06 5.55 -1.81
CA PHE A 555 -44.25 6.07 -0.71
C PHE A 555 -44.08 5.06 0.43
N ASP A 556 -45.14 4.32 0.78
CA ASP A 556 -45.08 3.30 1.83
C ASP A 556 -44.26 2.06 1.39
N GLU A 557 -44.19 1.75 0.09
CA GLU A 557 -43.28 0.74 -0.47
C GLU A 557 -41.82 1.19 -0.41
N LEU A 558 -41.53 2.43 -0.84
CA LEU A 558 -40.20 3.04 -0.73
C LEU A 558 -39.71 3.08 0.72
N THR A 559 -40.60 3.40 1.65
CA THR A 559 -40.30 3.40 3.09
C THR A 559 -39.94 1.98 3.59
N ARG A 560 -40.61 0.94 3.08
CA ARG A 560 -40.29 -0.46 3.42
C ARG A 560 -38.94 -0.89 2.86
N GLU A 561 -38.62 -0.56 1.60
CA GLU A 561 -37.30 -0.86 1.03
C GLU A 561 -36.18 -0.09 1.73
N HIS A 562 -36.40 1.19 2.09
CA HIS A 562 -35.42 1.95 2.85
C HIS A 562 -35.09 1.28 4.19
N LYS A 563 -36.11 0.85 4.96
CA LYS A 563 -35.91 0.08 6.20
C LYS A 563 -35.16 -1.24 5.95
N ARG A 564 -35.45 -1.92 4.85
CA ARG A 564 -34.75 -3.16 4.47
C ARG A 564 -33.27 -2.92 4.17
N LEU A 565 -32.96 -1.84 3.45
CA LEU A 565 -31.58 -1.45 3.14
C LEU A 565 -30.85 -1.00 4.41
N GLU A 566 -31.52 -0.27 5.29
CA GLU A 566 -30.98 0.16 6.59
C GLU A 566 -30.59 -1.06 7.45
N THR A 567 -31.45 -2.10 7.53
CA THR A 567 -31.08 -3.36 8.20
C THR A 567 -29.88 -4.05 7.55
N LYS A 568 -29.78 -4.07 6.21
CA LYS A 568 -28.62 -4.65 5.52
C LYS A 568 -27.33 -3.87 5.78
N LEU A 569 -27.42 -2.55 5.96
CA LEU A 569 -26.28 -1.70 6.30
C LEU A 569 -25.76 -2.04 7.69
N VAL A 570 -26.65 -2.23 8.67
CA VAL A 570 -26.30 -2.66 10.02
C VAL A 570 -25.61 -4.03 10.01
N ASP A 571 -26.13 -5.00 9.25
CA ASP A 571 -25.49 -6.31 9.10
C ASP A 571 -24.09 -6.21 8.45
N TYR A 572 -23.92 -5.29 7.49
CA TYR A 572 -22.63 -5.03 6.87
C TYR A 572 -21.61 -4.44 7.86
N ASP A 573 -22.02 -3.47 8.67
CA ASP A 573 -21.16 -2.88 9.71
C ASP A 573 -20.75 -3.94 10.75
N GLN A 574 -21.66 -4.81 11.16
CA GLN A 574 -21.36 -5.93 12.07
C GLN A 574 -20.37 -6.94 11.44
N CYS A 575 -20.51 -7.21 10.15
CA CYS A 575 -19.55 -8.04 9.41
C CYS A 575 -18.17 -7.38 9.33
N LYS A 576 -18.12 -6.06 9.12
CA LYS A 576 -16.88 -5.28 9.10
C LYS A 576 -16.15 -5.31 10.45
N GLU A 577 -16.87 -5.18 11.56
CA GLU A 577 -16.30 -5.32 12.90
C GLU A 577 -15.74 -6.74 13.16
N SER A 578 -16.44 -7.76 12.67
CA SER A 578 -15.98 -9.14 12.75
C SER A 578 -14.69 -9.35 11.95
N LEU A 579 -14.59 -8.77 10.75
CA LEU A 579 -13.38 -8.79 9.93
C LEU A 579 -12.20 -8.09 10.63
N HIS A 580 -12.40 -6.92 11.22
CA HIS A 580 -11.34 -6.23 11.98
C HIS A 580 -10.88 -7.03 13.20
N SER A 581 -11.79 -7.73 13.88
CA SER A 581 -11.43 -8.61 15.01
C SER A 581 -10.56 -9.78 14.54
N LEU A 582 -10.85 -10.32 13.36
CA LEU A 582 -10.11 -11.44 12.75
C LEU A 582 -8.74 -11.00 12.21
N GLU A 583 -8.67 -9.79 11.64
CA GLU A 583 -7.43 -9.13 11.23
C GLU A 583 -6.50 -8.91 12.44
N LYS A 584 -7.03 -8.37 13.54
CA LYS A 584 -6.28 -8.19 14.79
C LYS A 584 -5.71 -9.50 15.32
N LEU A 585 -6.51 -10.57 15.35
CA LEU A 585 -6.06 -11.91 15.75
C LEU A 585 -4.94 -12.44 14.82
N THR A 586 -5.06 -12.18 13.51
CA THR A 586 -4.05 -12.59 12.53
C THR A 586 -2.73 -11.85 12.74
N ASP A 587 -2.78 -10.57 13.08
CA ASP A 587 -1.59 -9.77 13.39
C ASP A 587 -0.94 -10.21 14.71
N GLU A 588 -1.74 -10.54 15.73
CA GLU A 588 -1.26 -11.13 16.99
C GLU A 588 -0.53 -12.46 16.71
N GLN A 589 -1.12 -13.36 15.91
CA GLN A 589 -0.48 -14.62 15.51
C GLN A 589 0.82 -14.40 14.71
N ARG A 590 0.86 -13.41 13.81
CA ARG A 590 2.07 -13.04 13.08
C ARG A 590 3.16 -12.52 14.01
N GLN A 591 2.80 -11.77 15.04
CA GLN A 591 3.75 -11.27 16.04
C GLN A 591 4.31 -12.40 16.92
N GLU A 592 3.47 -13.35 17.33
CA GLU A 592 3.90 -14.57 18.03
C GLU A 592 4.88 -15.39 17.17
N LEU A 593 4.56 -15.62 15.89
CA LEU A 593 5.44 -16.34 14.96
C LEU A 593 6.79 -15.63 14.76
N ARG A 594 6.80 -14.29 14.70
CA ARG A 594 8.06 -13.52 14.65
C ARG A 594 8.90 -13.73 15.91
N THR A 595 8.26 -13.73 17.07
CA THR A 595 8.93 -13.93 18.37
C THR A 595 9.53 -15.33 18.45
N LEU A 596 8.74 -16.36 18.14
CA LEU A 596 9.22 -17.74 18.07
C LEU A 596 10.35 -17.91 17.03
N SER A 597 10.26 -17.26 15.87
CA SER A 597 11.32 -17.29 14.87
C SER A 597 12.64 -16.70 15.39
N THR A 598 12.58 -15.62 16.18
CA THR A 598 13.78 -15.06 16.81
C THR A 598 14.37 -15.97 17.89
N GLU A 599 13.52 -16.66 18.66
CA GLU A 599 13.95 -17.61 19.68
C GLU A 599 14.62 -18.84 19.05
N VAL A 600 14.05 -19.38 17.97
CA VAL A 600 14.66 -20.49 17.21
C VAL A 600 16.04 -20.11 16.68
N LYS A 601 16.22 -18.90 16.13
CA LYS A 601 17.53 -18.43 15.67
C LYS A 601 18.56 -18.30 16.79
N LEU A 602 18.13 -17.87 17.98
CA LEU A 602 18.99 -17.82 19.16
C LEU A 602 19.43 -19.22 19.59
N LEU A 603 18.49 -20.16 19.64
CA LEU A 603 18.77 -21.57 19.98
C LEU A 603 19.67 -22.24 18.93
N GLU A 604 19.51 -21.93 17.65
CA GLU A 604 20.42 -22.39 16.58
C GLU A 604 21.84 -21.85 16.79
N GLY A 605 21.99 -20.57 17.13
CA GLY A 605 23.30 -19.97 17.45
C GLY A 605 23.93 -20.57 18.72
N GLU A 606 23.15 -20.90 19.74
CA GLU A 606 23.64 -21.64 20.91
C GLU A 606 24.04 -23.07 20.56
N ARG A 607 23.27 -23.75 19.71
CA ARG A 607 23.60 -25.09 19.23
C ARG A 607 24.91 -25.10 18.45
N GLU A 608 25.17 -24.13 17.58
CA GLU A 608 26.45 -23.99 16.87
C GLU A 608 27.62 -23.78 17.82
N LYS A 609 27.46 -22.94 18.85
CA LYS A 609 28.46 -22.78 19.91
C LYS A 609 28.71 -24.09 20.65
N ASN A 610 27.66 -24.85 20.95
CA ASN A 610 27.81 -26.14 21.62
C ASN A 610 28.52 -27.19 20.73
N VAL A 611 28.28 -27.18 19.41
CA VAL A 611 28.99 -28.05 18.46
C VAL A 611 30.48 -27.72 18.42
N THR A 612 30.83 -26.44 18.32
CA THR A 612 32.26 -26.01 18.34
C THR A 612 32.94 -26.30 19.69
N ASN A 613 32.22 -26.16 20.80
CA ASN A 613 32.69 -26.58 22.12
C ASN A 613 32.92 -28.11 22.19
N LEU A 614 32.03 -28.92 21.60
CA LEU A 614 32.22 -30.37 21.53
C LEU A 614 33.43 -30.75 20.66
N GLU A 615 33.65 -30.07 19.54
CA GLU A 615 34.83 -30.29 18.70
C GLU A 615 36.14 -29.96 19.44
N THR A 616 36.16 -28.86 20.19
CA THR A 616 37.33 -28.49 21.01
C THR A 616 37.55 -29.45 22.17
N ILE A 617 36.49 -29.92 22.84
CA ILE A 617 36.59 -30.99 23.85
C ILE A 617 37.17 -32.26 23.22
N ASN A 618 36.67 -32.69 22.07
CA ASN A 618 37.16 -33.89 21.38
C ASN A 618 38.63 -33.73 20.95
N GLN A 619 39.06 -32.55 20.51
CA GLN A 619 40.48 -32.25 20.25
C GLN A 619 41.34 -32.35 21.52
N LEU A 620 40.84 -31.86 22.65
CA LEU A 620 41.53 -31.96 23.94
C LEU A 620 41.60 -33.40 24.43
N GLU A 621 40.53 -34.19 24.29
CA GLU A 621 40.50 -35.62 24.61
C GLU A 621 41.53 -36.39 23.77
N ASN A 622 41.59 -36.16 22.45
CA ASN A 622 42.60 -36.78 21.59
C ASN A 622 44.02 -36.41 22.00
N ARG A 623 44.25 -35.16 22.42
CA ARG A 623 45.57 -34.70 22.89
C ARG A 623 45.95 -35.33 24.24
N LEU A 624 44.98 -35.46 25.14
CA LEU A 624 45.14 -36.17 26.42
C LEU A 624 45.45 -37.65 26.21
N GLN A 625 44.76 -38.31 25.28
CA GLN A 625 45.01 -39.70 24.92
C GLN A 625 46.44 -39.89 24.40
N LEU A 626 46.90 -38.99 23.52
CA LEU A 626 48.27 -39.02 23.02
C LEU A 626 49.31 -38.86 24.16
N GLN A 627 49.05 -37.93 25.09
CA GLN A 627 49.91 -37.74 26.26
C GLN A 627 49.93 -38.97 27.18
N LEU A 628 48.78 -39.64 27.37
CA LEU A 628 48.71 -40.88 28.13
C LEU A 628 49.53 -41.99 27.46
N ASP A 629 49.41 -42.16 26.15
CA ASP A 629 50.19 -43.14 25.39
C ASP A 629 51.70 -42.86 25.48
N ASP A 630 52.12 -41.59 25.36
CA ASP A 630 53.52 -41.18 25.54
C ASP A 630 54.04 -41.50 26.96
N THR A 631 53.24 -41.24 27.99
CA THR A 631 53.61 -41.58 29.37
C THR A 631 53.67 -43.09 29.62
N GLU A 632 52.81 -43.88 28.99
CA GLU A 632 52.83 -45.34 29.08
C GLU A 632 54.07 -45.91 28.37
N ILE A 633 54.44 -45.37 27.21
CA ILE A 633 55.69 -45.71 26.51
C ILE A 633 56.90 -45.36 27.37
N ALA A 634 56.94 -44.16 27.95
CA ALA A 634 58.03 -43.74 28.85
C ALA A 634 58.14 -44.65 30.08
N LYS A 635 57.01 -45.05 30.65
CA LYS A 635 56.93 -46.00 31.77
C LYS A 635 57.43 -47.39 31.37
N GLN A 636 57.08 -47.90 30.19
CA GLN A 636 57.59 -49.17 29.66
C GLN A 636 59.10 -49.11 29.39
N SER A 637 59.61 -48.00 28.85
CA SER A 637 61.04 -47.76 28.66
C SER A 637 61.79 -47.76 29.99
N TRP A 638 61.28 -47.02 30.98
CA TRP A 638 61.87 -46.98 32.33
C TRP A 638 61.84 -48.34 33.02
N ASN A 639 60.76 -49.11 32.86
CA ASN A 639 60.67 -50.45 33.42
C ASN A 639 61.67 -51.41 32.74
N SER A 640 61.89 -51.26 31.43
CA SER A 640 62.90 -52.01 30.68
C SER A 640 64.31 -51.66 31.13
N GLU A 641 64.60 -50.37 31.34
CA GLU A 641 65.86 -49.89 31.89
C GLU A 641 66.08 -50.39 33.32
N LYS A 642 65.05 -50.37 34.16
CA LYS A 642 65.09 -50.93 35.53
C LYS A 642 65.43 -52.42 35.51
N ILE A 643 64.80 -53.22 34.63
CA ILE A 643 65.13 -54.65 34.46
C ILE A 643 66.58 -54.82 34.01
N SER A 644 67.05 -54.01 33.06
CA SER A 644 68.43 -54.03 32.57
C SER A 644 69.43 -53.70 33.69
N MET A 645 69.16 -52.65 34.48
CA MET A 645 69.97 -52.28 35.63
C MET A 645 69.98 -53.38 36.69
N GLN A 646 68.83 -54.01 36.96
CA GLN A 646 68.75 -55.10 37.94
C GLN A 646 69.50 -56.34 37.47
N ALA A 647 69.43 -56.68 36.18
CA ALA A 647 70.25 -57.74 35.59
C ALA A 647 71.76 -57.41 35.68
N HIS A 648 72.15 -56.16 35.42
CA HIS A 648 73.54 -55.73 35.57
C HIS A 648 74.01 -55.78 37.03
N TYR A 649 73.13 -55.42 37.98
CA TYR A 649 73.42 -55.53 39.40
C TYR A 649 73.64 -56.99 39.84
N GLU A 650 72.79 -57.92 39.39
CA GLU A 650 72.97 -59.37 39.60
C GLU A 650 74.31 -59.85 39.04
N VAL A 651 74.68 -59.46 37.81
CA VAL A 651 75.99 -59.83 37.22
C VAL A 651 77.16 -59.27 38.02
N LEU A 652 77.10 -58.02 38.49
CA LEU A 652 78.13 -57.43 39.34
C LEU A 652 78.22 -58.13 40.70
N LYS A 653 77.08 -58.50 41.26
CA LYS A 653 77.00 -59.26 42.51
C LYS A 653 77.66 -60.63 42.33
N ASP A 654 77.33 -61.36 41.27
CA ASP A 654 77.96 -62.65 40.93
C ASP A 654 79.46 -62.52 40.70
N GLN A 655 79.91 -61.48 40.01
CA GLN A 655 81.34 -61.18 39.84
C GLN A 655 82.03 -60.89 41.18
N ASN A 656 81.37 -60.15 42.08
CA ASN A 656 81.92 -59.81 43.38
C ASN A 656 81.97 -61.05 44.30
N GLU A 657 80.95 -61.90 44.28
CA GLU A 657 80.95 -63.20 44.95
C GLU A 657 82.06 -64.11 44.39
N LYS A 658 82.28 -64.10 43.08
CA LYS A 658 83.38 -64.83 42.43
C LYS A 658 84.75 -64.29 42.86
N LEU A 659 84.94 -62.97 42.90
CA LEU A 659 86.15 -62.35 43.41
C LEU A 659 86.38 -62.65 44.89
N GLN A 660 85.34 -62.68 45.73
CA GLN A 660 85.45 -63.11 47.12
C GLN A 660 85.84 -64.59 47.23
N SER A 661 85.31 -65.46 46.36
CA SER A 661 85.69 -66.87 46.31
C SER A 661 87.14 -67.06 45.82
N GLU A 662 87.62 -66.24 44.89
CA GLU A 662 89.01 -66.22 44.43
C GLU A 662 89.96 -65.64 45.49
N GLN A 663 89.54 -64.61 46.23
CA GLN A 663 90.29 -64.10 47.38
C GLN A 663 90.34 -65.13 48.52
N ALA A 664 89.24 -65.82 48.82
CA ALA A 664 89.22 -66.91 49.79
C ALA A 664 90.12 -68.09 49.34
N GLY A 665 90.11 -68.42 48.04
CA GLY A 665 91.02 -69.41 47.44
C GLY A 665 92.49 -68.99 47.48
N ASN A 666 92.78 -67.71 47.27
CA ASN A 666 94.13 -67.14 47.36
C ASN A 666 94.62 -67.04 48.82
N TYR A 667 93.75 -66.77 49.79
CA TYR A 667 94.06 -66.86 51.22
C TYR A 667 94.36 -68.31 51.64
N LEU A 668 93.65 -69.29 51.09
CA LEU A 668 93.97 -70.71 51.29
C LEU A 668 95.34 -71.09 50.67
N LYS A 669 95.67 -70.58 49.48
CA LYS A 669 97.00 -70.77 48.86
C LYS A 669 98.13 -70.06 49.63
N LEU A 670 97.90 -68.86 50.18
CA LEU A 670 98.86 -68.15 51.02
C LEU A 670 99.05 -68.82 52.39
N SER A 671 98.01 -69.46 52.95
CA SER A 671 98.12 -70.26 54.18
C SER A 671 98.92 -71.56 53.99
N LEU A 672 99.00 -72.08 52.77
CA LEU A 672 99.79 -73.25 52.39
C LEU A 672 101.27 -72.92 52.14
N ILE A 673 101.61 -71.66 51.87
CA ILE A 673 103.00 -71.18 51.74
C ILE A 673 103.63 -70.88 53.12
N PHE A 674 102.83 -70.57 54.14
CA PHE A 674 103.29 -70.34 55.53
C PHE A 674 103.35 -71.62 56.40
N LYS A 675 103.31 -72.81 55.79
CA LYS A 675 103.43 -74.12 56.45
C LYS A 675 104.67 -74.93 56.00
N HIS A 676 105.66 -74.25 55.42
CA HIS A 676 107.06 -74.58 55.61
C HIS A 676 107.60 -73.79 56.81
#